data_AF-D5EMM5-F1
#
_entry.id   AF-D5EMM5-F1
#
_cell.length_a   1.000
_cell.length_b   1.000
_cell.length_c   1.000
_cell.angle_alpha   90.00
_cell.angle_beta   90.00
_cell.angle_gamma   90.00
#
_symmetry.space_group_name_H-M   'P 1'
#
loop_
_entity.id
_entity.type
_entity.pdbx_description
1 polymer ?
#
loop_
_entity_poly.entity_id
_entity_poly.type
_entity_poly.pdbx_seq_one_letter_code
_entity_poly.pdbx_strand_id
1 'polypeptide(L)'
;MSSHNSPKLLLLPFLIFQLIASQAFAAGMLWSDEDLAAWRTRSIEGPYIKAGDAFDPLIPGEWERIVESANTFRSNPQAERKSSYYVSDSSAGAAAPNYVLNHMEMLDAAFYALVKEDTALARAVKDELVWHSQQSSLQISPTLYQKTDFGNWWNAAWLLRMVMCADFVKEQFNAAELASFNAWVLNWAQSYESSIHFELSDSLFGNRYQRDYSNNLGWAATSPDYNTYAYKDGSGVKHNQIAAVHRRYNNRKAMVIQFTGIAGIWLNDPVLIDRSKLFFEEWLKFSVFPDGSAGEFERNSTSRSVQQGMNYNSTTIAAAICLADAMARQGDTSLYEFSTREGRYGTESESGEGAKSLRLVVDTYFEMIEYKKDWYLEDGQLTEPYRIDAVSDIGSMAGTQWISEIYFAPIANRYWKDQDIKKSYMRQASGSIAYSSPLGSAGPYRGPWRSQQAVYPSLLFMFSEMEQVTGSYPTKDEGVVDPAPTPDPDVPVEGEPPYQLVYATNYNYSNYQALDGFLLESPVYVAVKPADTVQSVIFYDEVNGEDVYVNTENYGPFDYIKQNVPLSPEDIPSGERVVVAVVTETNGTVRRITATVRTATAGVPPVVETDNDRLPDDWEIEHFGGINVKNGGESEDFDGDGVSNYDEYLAGTNPADVVDALTLEPVFGVSWPSKAGRQYVVEYSDNDWQQVMTSDPITGDGQIMFWLDGEVQHVGHNRQYRITVLATN
;
A
#
# COMPACT_ATOMS: atom_id res chain seq x y z
N MET A 1 -32.14 -15.36 -55.10
CA MET A 1 -30.78 -15.86 -55.37
C MET A 1 -29.93 -15.37 -54.21
N SER A 2 -29.54 -16.21 -53.23
CA SER A 2 -28.23 -16.91 -53.21
C SER A 2 -27.10 -15.96 -53.58
N SER A 3 -26.00 -15.76 -52.86
CA SER A 3 -25.40 -16.31 -51.64
C SER A 3 -24.07 -15.54 -51.47
N HIS A 4 -23.64 -15.32 -50.21
CA HIS A 4 -22.29 -15.00 -49.70
C HIS A 4 -21.15 -14.46 -50.59
N ASN A 5 -20.48 -13.40 -50.11
CA ASN A 5 -19.12 -13.52 -49.54
C ASN A 5 -18.66 -12.24 -48.77
N SER A 6 -18.60 -12.41 -47.44
CA SER A 6 -17.73 -11.85 -46.38
C SER A 6 -17.17 -10.40 -46.44
N PRO A 7 -17.46 -9.55 -45.44
CA PRO A 7 -16.57 -8.47 -45.04
C PRO A 7 -15.46 -8.97 -44.10
N LYS A 8 -14.26 -8.44 -44.32
CA LYS A 8 -13.04 -8.72 -43.56
C LYS A 8 -13.18 -8.27 -42.10
N LEU A 9 -12.86 -9.18 -41.19
CA LEU A 9 -12.63 -8.92 -39.78
C LEU A 9 -11.41 -8.00 -39.64
N LEU A 10 -11.61 -6.76 -39.20
CA LEU A 10 -10.56 -5.92 -38.63
C LEU A 10 -10.82 -5.89 -37.12
N LEU A 11 -10.08 -6.70 -36.36
CA LEU A 11 -9.97 -6.51 -34.92
C LEU A 11 -9.23 -5.18 -34.69
N LEU A 12 -9.94 -4.20 -34.14
CA LEU A 12 -9.33 -3.04 -33.49
C LEU A 12 -9.37 -3.30 -31.97
N PRO A 13 -8.23 -3.17 -31.27
CA PRO A 13 -8.18 -3.40 -29.84
C PRO A 13 -9.02 -2.36 -29.11
N PHE A 14 -9.74 -2.80 -28.07
CA PHE A 14 -10.35 -1.94 -27.07
C PHE A 14 -9.28 -1.01 -26.48
N LEU A 15 -9.27 0.25 -26.91
CA LEU A 15 -8.60 1.34 -26.19
C LEU A 15 -9.59 1.82 -25.14
N ILE A 16 -9.40 1.34 -23.91
CA ILE A 16 -9.94 2.00 -22.73
C ILE A 16 -9.19 3.32 -22.61
N PHE A 17 -9.80 4.43 -23.03
CA PHE A 17 -9.35 5.76 -22.63
C PHE A 17 -9.71 5.93 -21.16
N GLN A 18 -8.77 5.59 -20.26
CA GLN A 18 -8.80 6.16 -18.91
C GLN A 18 -8.59 7.67 -19.08
N LEU A 19 -9.62 8.42 -18.70
CA LEU A 19 -9.55 9.86 -18.57
C LEU A 19 -8.48 10.15 -17.51
N ILE A 20 -7.28 10.55 -17.93
CA ILE A 20 -6.27 11.10 -17.03
C ILE A 20 -6.85 12.44 -16.55
N ALA A 21 -7.55 12.42 -15.43
CA ALA A 21 -7.69 13.61 -14.62
C ALA A 21 -6.26 14.09 -14.38
N SER A 22 -5.95 15.32 -14.81
CA SER A 22 -4.68 15.95 -14.52
C SER A 22 -4.54 16.02 -12.99
N GLN A 23 -3.90 15.02 -12.39
CA GLN A 23 -3.40 15.11 -11.04
C GLN A 23 -2.44 16.30 -11.06
N ALA A 24 -2.80 17.37 -10.36
CA ALA A 24 -1.81 18.32 -9.90
C ALA A 24 -0.85 17.52 -9.03
N PHE A 25 0.35 17.20 -9.53
CA PHE A 25 1.33 16.44 -8.78
C PHE A 25 1.93 17.35 -7.69
N ALA A 26 1.35 17.32 -6.48
CA ALA A 26 1.88 18.01 -5.30
C ALA A 26 2.76 17.08 -4.43
N ALA A 27 3.16 15.92 -4.93
CA ALA A 27 3.99 14.93 -4.21
C ALA A 27 4.57 13.88 -5.17
N GLY A 28 5.61 13.18 -4.74
CA GLY A 28 6.15 11.98 -5.38
C GLY A 28 5.78 10.69 -4.67
N MET A 29 6.35 9.56 -5.12
CA MET A 29 5.99 8.25 -4.55
C MET A 29 6.45 8.07 -3.09
N LEU A 30 7.56 8.72 -2.73
CA LEU A 30 8.22 8.58 -1.41
C LEU A 30 8.51 9.94 -0.77
N TRP A 31 7.92 11.02 -1.30
CA TRP A 31 8.16 12.37 -0.84
C TRP A 31 6.95 13.27 -1.11
N SER A 32 6.88 14.38 -0.39
CA SER A 32 5.80 15.37 -0.39
C SER A 32 6.33 16.77 -0.67
N ASP A 33 5.45 17.74 -0.94
CA ASP A 33 5.86 19.14 -1.09
C ASP A 33 6.55 19.69 0.17
N GLU A 34 6.18 19.22 1.36
CA GLU A 34 6.87 19.58 2.60
C GLU A 34 8.32 19.06 2.64
N ASP A 35 8.56 17.84 2.12
CA ASP A 35 9.90 17.30 1.97
C ASP A 35 10.73 18.14 1.01
N LEU A 36 10.15 18.50 -0.14
CA LEU A 36 10.80 19.33 -1.14
C LEU A 36 11.16 20.72 -0.57
N ALA A 37 10.26 21.33 0.21
CA ALA A 37 10.55 22.57 0.90
C ALA A 37 11.72 22.43 1.88
N ALA A 38 11.76 21.33 2.65
CA ALA A 38 12.85 21.05 3.55
C ALA A 38 14.19 20.78 2.81
N TRP A 39 14.18 20.07 1.68
CA TRP A 39 15.37 19.86 0.84
C TRP A 39 15.91 21.17 0.27
N ARG A 40 15.03 22.08 -0.16
CA ARG A 40 15.41 23.40 -0.68
C ARG A 40 16.16 24.21 0.37
N THR A 41 15.63 24.27 1.59
CA THR A 41 16.30 24.93 2.72
C THR A 41 17.64 24.25 3.03
N ARG A 42 17.63 22.92 3.19
CA ARG A 42 18.83 22.13 3.52
C ARG A 42 19.93 22.22 2.45
N SER A 43 19.58 22.45 1.19
CA SER A 43 20.55 22.68 0.11
C SER A 43 21.35 23.99 0.23
N ILE A 44 20.93 24.90 1.12
CA ILE A 44 21.51 26.23 1.36
C ILE A 44 22.13 26.29 2.75
N GLU A 45 21.38 25.90 3.76
CA GLU A 45 21.77 25.94 5.17
C GLU A 45 21.21 24.70 5.90
N GLY A 46 22.08 23.82 6.37
CA GLY A 46 21.69 22.59 7.04
C GLY A 46 22.81 21.55 7.09
N PRO A 47 22.59 20.42 7.77
CA PRO A 47 23.52 19.31 7.74
C PRO A 47 23.50 18.62 6.37
N TYR A 48 24.54 17.81 6.13
CA TYR A 48 24.75 17.02 4.90
C TYR A 48 25.05 17.86 3.65
N ILE A 49 25.47 19.12 3.78
CA ILE A 49 25.92 19.92 2.64
C ILE A 49 27.35 19.53 2.27
N LYS A 50 28.27 19.63 3.24
CA LYS A 50 29.72 19.45 3.11
C LYS A 50 30.25 18.53 4.21
N ALA A 51 31.39 17.89 3.96
CA ALA A 51 31.97 16.97 4.94
C ALA A 51 32.13 17.62 6.34
N GLY A 52 31.61 16.93 7.37
CA GLY A 52 31.69 17.36 8.76
C GLY A 52 30.57 18.31 9.26
N ASP A 53 29.54 18.58 8.46
CA ASP A 53 28.37 19.34 8.91
C ASP A 53 27.18 18.47 9.36
N ALA A 54 27.31 17.15 9.24
CA ALA A 54 26.37 16.16 9.76
C ALA A 54 26.58 15.91 11.26
N PHE A 55 25.72 15.08 11.85
CA PHE A 55 25.76 14.74 13.27
C PHE A 55 26.99 13.90 13.69
N ASP A 56 27.72 13.33 12.74
CA ASP A 56 29.00 12.65 12.96
C ASP A 56 29.99 13.05 11.85
N PRO A 57 31.28 13.34 12.17
CA PRO A 57 32.26 13.80 11.20
C PRO A 57 32.65 12.77 10.12
N LEU A 58 32.35 11.48 10.31
CA LEU A 58 32.54 10.44 9.28
C LEU A 58 31.43 10.43 8.23
N ILE A 59 30.34 11.15 8.48
CA ILE A 59 29.26 11.35 7.51
C ILE A 59 29.68 12.49 6.56
N PRO A 60 29.86 12.21 5.26
CA PRO A 60 30.20 13.21 4.27
C PRO A 60 29.02 14.14 4.00
N GLY A 61 29.35 15.32 3.48
CA GLY A 61 28.35 16.17 2.84
C GLY A 61 27.86 15.51 1.57
N GLU A 62 26.55 15.33 1.45
CA GLU A 62 25.94 14.68 0.30
C GLU A 62 25.47 15.70 -0.75
N TRP A 63 25.14 16.93 -0.37
CA TRP A 63 24.70 17.95 -1.34
C TRP A 63 25.81 18.34 -2.33
N GLU A 64 27.03 18.61 -1.86
CA GLU A 64 28.16 18.93 -2.76
C GLU A 64 28.44 17.79 -3.75
N ARG A 65 28.34 16.53 -3.29
CA ARG A 65 28.45 15.34 -4.13
C ARG A 65 27.32 15.25 -5.17
N ILE A 66 26.08 15.57 -4.78
CA ILE A 66 24.92 15.63 -5.67
C ILE A 66 25.13 16.71 -6.74
N VAL A 67 25.62 17.89 -6.37
CA VAL A 67 25.95 18.99 -7.29
C VAL A 67 27.02 18.56 -8.29
N GLU A 68 28.08 17.88 -7.84
CA GLU A 68 29.12 17.34 -8.72
C GLU A 68 28.55 16.34 -9.71
N SER A 69 27.79 15.35 -9.24
CA SER A 69 27.13 14.35 -10.10
C SER A 69 26.16 14.99 -11.10
N ALA A 70 25.40 16.01 -10.70
CA ALA A 70 24.52 16.76 -11.59
C ALA A 70 25.28 17.48 -12.71
N ASN A 71 26.45 18.05 -12.40
CA ASN A 71 27.32 18.68 -13.39
C ASN A 71 27.97 17.66 -14.34
N THR A 72 28.37 16.49 -13.82
CA THR A 72 28.91 15.40 -14.65
C THR A 72 27.87 14.92 -15.65
N PHE A 73 26.65 14.61 -15.20
CA PHE A 73 25.54 14.23 -16.08
C PHE A 73 25.25 15.32 -17.12
N ARG A 74 25.17 16.60 -16.70
CA ARG A 74 24.94 17.73 -17.59
C ARG A 74 25.99 17.84 -18.70
N SER A 75 27.25 17.51 -18.41
CA SER A 75 28.34 17.56 -19.39
C SER A 75 28.24 16.48 -20.48
N ASN A 76 27.66 15.32 -20.15
CA ASN A 76 27.46 14.22 -21.09
C ASN A 76 26.29 13.32 -20.66
N PRO A 77 25.03 13.72 -20.92
CA PRO A 77 23.85 12.95 -20.49
C PRO A 77 23.81 11.51 -21.03
N GLN A 78 24.48 11.30 -22.16
CA GLN A 78 24.47 10.05 -22.91
C GLN A 78 25.57 9.06 -22.45
N ALA A 79 26.43 9.45 -21.50
CA ALA A 79 27.62 8.70 -21.10
C ALA A 79 27.31 7.26 -20.66
N GLU A 80 26.17 7.06 -19.99
CA GLU A 80 25.80 5.77 -19.40
C GLU A 80 24.70 5.02 -20.15
N ARG A 81 24.27 5.53 -21.33
CA ARG A 81 23.21 4.92 -22.14
C ARG A 81 23.43 3.43 -22.34
N LYS A 82 22.38 2.65 -22.09
CA LYS A 82 22.37 1.21 -22.33
C LYS A 82 21.54 0.89 -23.56
N SER A 83 22.15 0.25 -24.54
CA SER A 83 21.47 -0.21 -25.75
C SER A 83 21.01 -1.66 -25.67
N SER A 84 21.26 -2.39 -24.58
CA SER A 84 20.78 -3.76 -24.40
C SER A 84 20.75 -4.14 -22.93
N TYR A 85 19.91 -5.13 -22.62
CA TYR A 85 19.90 -5.84 -21.34
C TYR A 85 20.45 -7.25 -21.51
N TYR A 86 20.75 -7.89 -20.39
CA TYR A 86 21.14 -9.29 -20.33
C TYR A 86 20.26 -10.01 -19.32
N VAL A 87 19.73 -11.17 -19.70
CA VAL A 87 19.05 -12.10 -18.80
C VAL A 87 19.87 -13.37 -18.73
N SER A 88 20.29 -13.75 -17.53
CA SER A 88 21.01 -15.01 -17.31
C SER A 88 20.07 -16.19 -17.48
N ASP A 89 20.41 -17.13 -18.37
CA ASP A 89 19.64 -18.32 -18.72
C ASP A 89 20.05 -19.56 -17.91
N SER A 90 20.45 -19.41 -16.65
CA SER A 90 20.84 -20.51 -15.75
C SER A 90 22.01 -21.42 -16.20
N SER A 91 22.59 -21.22 -17.38
CA SER A 91 23.59 -22.13 -17.97
C SER A 91 24.99 -21.51 -18.15
N ALA A 92 25.10 -20.18 -18.16
CA ALA A 92 26.38 -19.50 -18.36
C ALA A 92 27.05 -19.17 -17.02
N GLY A 93 28.20 -19.78 -16.75
CA GLY A 93 29.15 -19.34 -15.71
C GLY A 93 29.80 -17.97 -15.98
N ALA A 94 29.17 -17.13 -16.81
CA ALA A 94 29.57 -15.75 -17.06
C ALA A 94 28.78 -14.84 -16.12
N ALA A 95 29.47 -13.99 -15.37
CA ALA A 95 28.82 -12.97 -14.55
C ALA A 95 27.93 -12.09 -15.45
N ALA A 96 26.64 -11.99 -15.14
CA ALA A 96 25.75 -11.03 -15.78
C ALA A 96 26.39 -9.63 -15.74
N PRO A 97 26.28 -8.81 -16.81
CA PRO A 97 26.75 -7.44 -16.79
C PRO A 97 26.14 -6.71 -15.59
N ASN A 98 26.99 -6.04 -14.82
CA ASN A 98 26.57 -5.35 -13.61
C ASN A 98 25.97 -3.98 -13.96
N TYR A 99 24.64 -3.90 -14.06
CA TYR A 99 23.91 -2.68 -14.47
C TYR A 99 23.59 -1.70 -13.36
N VAL A 100 23.65 -2.14 -12.12
CA VAL A 100 23.15 -1.36 -10.98
C VAL A 100 24.10 -0.24 -10.56
N LEU A 101 25.31 -0.09 -11.12
CA LEU A 101 26.06 1.19 -11.04
C LEU A 101 25.50 2.30 -11.94
N ASN A 102 24.77 1.94 -13.00
CA ASN A 102 24.52 2.87 -14.08
C ASN A 102 23.42 3.88 -13.76
N HIS A 103 23.62 5.13 -14.15
CA HIS A 103 22.70 6.26 -13.97
C HIS A 103 22.59 6.76 -12.53
N MET A 104 23.58 6.47 -11.67
CA MET A 104 23.68 7.08 -10.34
C MET A 104 23.85 8.61 -10.42
N GLU A 105 24.59 9.10 -11.41
CA GLU A 105 24.74 10.54 -11.65
C GLU A 105 23.46 11.19 -12.21
N MET A 106 22.74 10.46 -13.07
CA MET A 106 21.44 10.90 -13.58
C MET A 106 20.40 11.02 -12.45
N LEU A 107 20.42 10.11 -11.47
CA LEU A 107 19.57 10.20 -10.28
C LEU A 107 19.85 11.46 -9.46
N ASP A 108 21.13 11.72 -9.19
CA ASP A 108 21.54 12.94 -8.49
C ASP A 108 21.17 14.20 -9.30
N ALA A 109 21.28 14.15 -10.63
CA ALA A 109 20.87 15.23 -11.53
C ALA A 109 19.35 15.47 -11.52
N ALA A 110 18.54 14.41 -11.52
CA ALA A 110 17.08 14.47 -11.45
C ALA A 110 16.62 15.15 -10.15
N PHE A 111 17.18 14.70 -9.02
CA PHE A 111 16.90 15.28 -7.71
C PHE A 111 17.39 16.73 -7.59
N TYR A 112 18.61 17.02 -8.05
CA TYR A 112 19.12 18.40 -8.08
C TYR A 112 18.20 19.32 -8.89
N ALA A 113 17.73 18.86 -10.06
CA ALA A 113 16.86 19.64 -10.92
C ALA A 113 15.53 19.98 -10.24
N LEU A 114 14.95 19.03 -9.49
CA LEU A 114 13.76 19.26 -8.68
C LEU A 114 14.01 20.27 -7.55
N VAL A 115 15.08 20.08 -6.77
CA VAL A 115 15.43 20.94 -5.62
C VAL A 115 15.78 22.36 -6.06
N LYS A 116 16.48 22.54 -7.17
CA LYS A 116 16.95 23.85 -7.67
C LYS A 116 16.11 24.44 -8.79
N GLU A 117 14.99 23.80 -9.12
CA GLU A 117 14.07 24.23 -10.19
C GLU A 117 14.78 24.39 -11.55
N ASP A 118 15.76 23.53 -11.83
CA ASP A 118 16.53 23.54 -13.09
C ASP A 118 15.79 22.77 -14.18
N THR A 119 14.85 23.45 -14.85
CA THR A 119 14.02 22.86 -15.90
C THR A 119 14.83 22.33 -17.09
N ALA A 120 16.00 22.91 -17.38
CA ALA A 120 16.84 22.46 -18.50
C ALA A 120 17.49 21.11 -18.19
N LEU A 121 18.01 20.95 -16.96
CA LEU A 121 18.54 19.68 -16.50
C LEU A 121 17.43 18.62 -16.36
N ALA A 122 16.26 18.99 -15.84
CA ALA A 122 15.11 18.08 -15.73
C ALA A 122 14.69 17.53 -17.11
N ARG A 123 14.67 18.38 -18.16
CA ARG A 123 14.42 17.93 -19.54
C ARG A 123 15.49 16.98 -20.06
N ALA A 124 16.77 17.23 -19.77
CA ALA A 124 17.85 16.34 -20.18
C ALA A 124 17.72 14.94 -19.52
N VAL A 125 17.36 14.89 -18.25
CA VAL A 125 17.06 13.62 -17.55
C VAL A 125 15.86 12.91 -18.20
N LYS A 126 14.75 13.64 -18.43
CA LYS A 126 13.56 13.09 -19.10
C LYS A 126 13.89 12.52 -20.47
N ASP A 127 14.68 13.22 -21.28
CA ASP A 127 15.06 12.77 -22.62
C ASP A 127 15.86 11.45 -22.58
N GLU A 128 16.72 11.25 -21.58
CA GLU A 128 17.41 9.98 -21.36
C GLU A 128 16.46 8.85 -20.91
N LEU A 129 15.49 9.14 -20.05
CA LEU A 129 14.46 8.17 -19.64
C LEU A 129 13.61 7.72 -20.83
N VAL A 130 13.14 8.68 -21.64
CA VAL A 130 12.35 8.41 -22.84
C VAL A 130 13.16 7.59 -23.84
N TRP A 131 14.43 7.94 -24.07
CA TRP A 131 15.31 7.19 -24.96
C TRP A 131 15.42 5.71 -24.56
N HIS A 132 15.67 5.41 -23.28
CA HIS A 132 15.75 4.03 -22.79
C HIS A 132 14.40 3.30 -22.95
N SER A 133 13.29 3.95 -22.60
CA SER A 133 11.96 3.34 -22.71
C SER A 133 11.51 3.04 -24.14
N GLN A 134 12.08 3.72 -25.13
CA GLN A 134 11.76 3.52 -26.56
C GLN A 134 12.80 2.68 -27.30
N GLN A 135 13.93 2.37 -26.67
CA GLN A 135 14.97 1.59 -27.30
C GLN A 135 14.48 0.15 -27.55
N SER A 136 14.43 -0.26 -28.82
CA SER A 136 13.83 -1.53 -29.24
C SER A 136 14.49 -2.75 -28.58
N SER A 137 15.79 -2.70 -28.35
CA SER A 137 16.59 -3.73 -27.69
C SER A 137 16.50 -3.73 -26.15
N LEU A 138 15.73 -2.80 -25.57
CA LEU A 138 15.39 -2.77 -24.14
C LEU A 138 13.92 -3.14 -23.87
N GLN A 139 13.16 -3.49 -24.91
CA GLN A 139 11.80 -4.01 -24.76
C GLN A 139 11.85 -5.48 -24.35
N ILE A 140 10.98 -5.86 -23.43
CA ILE A 140 10.85 -7.25 -22.97
C ILE A 140 9.40 -7.75 -23.09
N SER A 141 9.24 -9.08 -23.09
CA SER A 141 7.92 -9.68 -22.88
C SER A 141 7.53 -9.56 -21.39
N PRO A 142 6.27 -9.20 -21.06
CA PRO A 142 5.78 -9.20 -19.68
C PRO A 142 5.78 -10.60 -19.04
N THR A 143 5.96 -11.66 -19.82
CA THR A 143 6.05 -13.05 -19.32
C THR A 143 7.45 -13.64 -19.47
N LEU A 144 8.47 -12.81 -19.76
CA LEU A 144 9.84 -13.27 -19.83
C LEU A 144 10.27 -13.79 -18.45
N TYR A 145 10.63 -15.07 -18.36
CA TYR A 145 11.14 -15.61 -17.11
C TYR A 145 12.58 -15.15 -16.87
N GLN A 146 12.82 -14.56 -15.70
CA GLN A 146 14.11 -14.04 -15.26
C GLN A 146 14.45 -14.66 -13.91
N LYS A 147 15.21 -15.75 -13.92
CA LYS A 147 15.61 -16.44 -12.69
C LYS A 147 16.37 -15.51 -11.76
N THR A 148 15.81 -15.21 -10.60
CA THR A 148 16.28 -14.11 -9.75
C THR A 148 17.70 -14.36 -9.29
N ASP A 149 17.97 -15.48 -8.61
CA ASP A 149 19.26 -15.83 -7.99
C ASP A 149 20.44 -16.07 -8.98
N PHE A 150 20.29 -15.76 -10.28
CA PHE A 150 21.33 -15.88 -11.32
C PHE A 150 21.83 -14.55 -11.89
N GLY A 151 21.71 -13.46 -11.12
CA GLY A 151 22.23 -12.13 -11.48
C GLY A 151 21.20 -11.24 -12.19
N ASN A 152 19.95 -11.68 -12.30
CA ASN A 152 18.89 -10.88 -12.92
C ASN A 152 18.36 -9.77 -11.99
N TRP A 153 18.64 -9.83 -10.68
CA TRP A 153 18.24 -8.77 -9.72
C TRP A 153 18.96 -7.42 -9.96
N TRP A 154 20.09 -7.40 -10.69
CA TRP A 154 20.83 -6.18 -11.01
C TRP A 154 20.04 -5.23 -11.92
N ASN A 155 19.30 -5.78 -12.87
CA ASN A 155 18.44 -5.00 -13.78
C ASN A 155 17.29 -4.36 -13.00
N ALA A 156 16.64 -5.09 -12.08
CA ALA A 156 15.57 -4.55 -11.25
C ALA A 156 16.01 -3.32 -10.43
N ALA A 157 17.22 -3.34 -9.87
CA ALA A 157 17.79 -2.20 -9.15
C ALA A 157 18.02 -0.98 -10.06
N TRP A 158 18.50 -1.20 -11.29
CA TRP A 158 18.64 -0.15 -12.29
C TRP A 158 17.29 0.41 -12.75
N LEU A 159 16.28 -0.45 -12.95
CA LEU A 159 14.93 -0.05 -13.34
C LEU A 159 14.23 0.74 -12.23
N LEU A 160 14.38 0.32 -10.97
CA LEU A 160 13.89 1.10 -9.83
C LEU A 160 14.51 2.51 -9.82
N ARG A 161 15.81 2.63 -10.13
CA ARG A 161 16.45 3.95 -10.28
C ARG A 161 15.83 4.77 -11.40
N MET A 162 15.53 4.15 -12.53
CA MET A 162 14.86 4.82 -13.65
C MET A 162 13.50 5.37 -13.26
N VAL A 163 12.70 4.60 -12.52
CA VAL A 163 11.39 5.04 -12.00
C VAL A 163 11.57 6.18 -10.98
N MET A 164 12.56 6.12 -10.08
CA MET A 164 12.84 7.21 -9.15
C MET A 164 13.30 8.50 -9.87
N CYS A 165 14.15 8.39 -10.90
CA CYS A 165 14.50 9.54 -11.74
C CYS A 165 13.26 10.16 -12.38
N ALA A 166 12.35 9.32 -12.91
CA ALA A 166 11.11 9.77 -13.54
C ALA A 166 10.21 10.50 -12.54
N ASP A 167 10.09 10.02 -11.30
CA ASP A 167 9.28 10.68 -10.26
C ASP A 167 9.76 12.11 -9.96
N PHE A 168 11.08 12.36 -9.95
CA PHE A 168 11.62 13.71 -9.76
C PHE A 168 11.43 14.66 -10.95
N VAL A 169 11.22 14.14 -12.16
CA VAL A 169 11.12 14.96 -13.39
C VAL A 169 9.81 14.77 -14.15
N LYS A 170 8.81 14.15 -13.53
CA LYS A 170 7.56 13.72 -14.19
C LYS A 170 6.81 14.85 -14.90
N GLU A 171 6.90 16.07 -14.36
CA GLU A 171 6.31 17.27 -14.96
C GLU A 171 6.88 17.62 -16.36
N GLN A 172 8.03 17.06 -16.72
CA GLN A 172 8.67 17.28 -18.01
C GLN A 172 8.18 16.33 -19.11
N PHE A 173 7.48 15.25 -18.77
CA PHE A 173 6.93 14.33 -19.75
C PHE A 173 5.68 14.93 -20.40
N ASN A 174 5.56 14.82 -21.72
CA ASN A 174 4.26 14.92 -22.35
C ASN A 174 3.48 13.59 -22.23
N ALA A 175 2.18 13.61 -22.53
CA ALA A 175 1.32 12.43 -22.39
C ALA A 175 1.80 11.20 -23.19
N ALA A 176 2.34 11.39 -24.40
CA ALA A 176 2.79 10.28 -25.24
C ALA A 176 4.12 9.68 -24.76
N GLU A 177 5.03 10.53 -24.28
CA GLU A 177 6.28 10.10 -23.66
C GLU A 177 6.00 9.32 -22.37
N LEU A 178 5.11 9.83 -21.52
CA LEU A 178 4.72 9.18 -20.27
C LEU A 178 4.06 7.83 -20.52
N ALA A 179 3.14 7.75 -21.50
CA ALA A 179 2.51 6.49 -21.88
C ALA A 179 3.54 5.45 -22.37
N SER A 180 4.54 5.88 -23.14
CA SER A 180 5.62 5.00 -23.61
C SER A 180 6.48 4.51 -22.45
N PHE A 181 6.85 5.41 -21.54
CA PHE A 181 7.63 5.06 -20.35
C PHE A 181 6.87 4.09 -19.44
N ASN A 182 5.57 4.35 -19.20
CA ASN A 182 4.71 3.50 -18.39
C ASN A 182 4.57 2.09 -18.96
N ALA A 183 4.37 1.96 -20.27
CA ALA A 183 4.30 0.64 -20.92
C ALA A 183 5.61 -0.15 -20.78
N TRP A 184 6.76 0.54 -20.87
CA TRP A 184 8.07 -0.08 -20.67
C TRP A 184 8.25 -0.56 -19.22
N VAL A 185 7.94 0.29 -18.23
CA VAL A 185 8.00 -0.06 -16.81
C VAL A 185 7.06 -1.23 -16.48
N LEU A 186 5.83 -1.22 -17.00
CA LEU A 186 4.84 -2.28 -16.77
C LEU A 186 5.33 -3.65 -17.25
N ASN A 187 5.88 -3.73 -18.47
CA ASN A 187 6.39 -4.99 -19.00
C ASN A 187 7.53 -5.55 -18.14
N TRP A 188 8.46 -4.69 -17.70
CA TRP A 188 9.52 -5.07 -16.76
C TRP A 188 8.98 -5.54 -15.41
N ALA A 189 8.03 -4.83 -14.83
CA ALA A 189 7.43 -5.17 -13.55
C ALA A 189 6.70 -6.53 -13.62
N GLN A 190 5.88 -6.76 -14.65
CA GLN A 190 5.15 -8.02 -14.84
C GLN A 190 6.08 -9.22 -15.07
N SER A 191 7.18 -9.04 -15.81
CA SER A 191 8.17 -10.10 -16.03
C SER A 191 8.84 -10.52 -14.72
N TYR A 192 9.18 -9.56 -13.87
CA TYR A 192 9.78 -9.85 -12.58
C TYR A 192 8.80 -10.46 -11.58
N GLU A 193 7.60 -9.89 -11.48
CA GLU A 193 6.55 -10.38 -10.61
C GLU A 193 6.23 -11.84 -10.94
N SER A 194 5.97 -12.15 -12.22
CA SER A 194 5.69 -13.51 -12.68
C SER A 194 6.87 -14.47 -12.46
N SER A 195 8.12 -14.00 -12.55
CA SER A 195 9.30 -14.82 -12.25
C SER A 195 9.40 -15.17 -10.76
N ILE A 196 9.16 -14.21 -9.88
CA ILE A 196 9.14 -14.44 -8.43
C ILE A 196 7.99 -15.37 -8.06
N HIS A 197 6.80 -15.14 -8.61
CA HIS A 197 5.67 -16.04 -8.41
C HIS A 197 6.02 -17.46 -8.86
N PHE A 198 6.60 -17.65 -10.05
CA PHE A 198 7.03 -18.97 -10.50
C PHE A 198 8.02 -19.63 -9.53
N GLU A 199 9.06 -18.91 -9.10
CA GLU A 199 10.08 -19.46 -8.20
C GLU A 199 9.51 -19.86 -6.81
N LEU A 200 8.60 -19.05 -6.25
CA LEU A 200 8.00 -19.31 -4.94
C LEU A 200 6.87 -20.34 -5.01
N SER A 201 6.05 -20.33 -6.06
CA SER A 201 4.98 -21.30 -6.25
C SER A 201 5.51 -22.70 -6.56
N ASP A 202 6.58 -22.80 -7.35
CA ASP A 202 7.20 -24.10 -7.70
C ASP A 202 7.89 -24.76 -6.49
N SER A 203 8.55 -23.96 -5.65
CA SER A 203 9.34 -24.49 -4.53
C SER A 203 8.62 -24.51 -3.18
N LEU A 204 7.63 -23.64 -2.96
CA LEU A 204 6.97 -23.44 -1.66
C LEU A 204 5.45 -23.58 -1.71
N PHE A 205 4.74 -22.60 -2.25
CA PHE A 205 3.29 -22.44 -2.05
C PHE A 205 2.61 -22.19 -3.39
N GLY A 206 2.09 -23.26 -4.01
CA GLY A 206 1.49 -23.18 -5.33
C GLY A 206 0.23 -22.31 -5.39
N ASN A 207 -0.45 -22.09 -4.26
CA ASN A 207 -1.65 -21.26 -4.12
C ASN A 207 -1.37 -19.90 -3.44
N ARG A 208 -0.13 -19.39 -3.55
CA ARG A 208 0.27 -18.18 -2.81
C ARG A 208 -0.56 -16.92 -3.10
N TYR A 209 -1.06 -16.74 -4.31
CA TYR A 209 -1.92 -15.58 -4.62
C TYR A 209 -3.26 -15.59 -3.86
N GLN A 210 -3.70 -16.77 -3.43
CA GLN A 210 -4.87 -16.94 -2.57
C GLN A 210 -4.50 -16.87 -1.08
N ARG A 211 -3.22 -16.60 -0.75
CA ARG A 211 -2.67 -16.66 0.62
C ARG A 211 -2.91 -18.02 1.29
N ASP A 212 -2.99 -19.08 0.49
CA ASP A 212 -3.13 -20.47 0.95
C ASP A 212 -1.75 -21.12 1.04
N TYR A 213 -1.33 -21.35 2.29
CA TYR A 213 -0.03 -21.94 2.63
C TYR A 213 -0.13 -23.37 3.18
N SER A 214 -1.30 -24.00 3.01
CA SER A 214 -1.62 -25.35 3.48
C SER A 214 -1.83 -26.33 2.33
N ASN A 215 -2.36 -25.88 1.19
CA ASN A 215 -2.55 -26.74 0.02
C ASN A 215 -1.53 -26.44 -1.10
N ASN A 216 -1.38 -27.42 -2.01
CA ASN A 216 -0.50 -27.31 -3.18
C ASN A 216 0.95 -26.93 -2.80
N LEU A 217 1.53 -27.69 -1.87
CA LEU A 217 2.84 -27.40 -1.30
C LEU A 217 3.98 -27.94 -2.17
N GLY A 218 4.96 -27.08 -2.43
CA GLY A 218 6.24 -27.43 -3.04
C GLY A 218 7.19 -28.10 -2.04
N TRP A 219 8.30 -28.64 -2.56
CA TRP A 219 9.19 -29.49 -1.79
C TRP A 219 9.77 -28.80 -0.54
N ALA A 220 10.09 -27.51 -0.61
CA ALA A 220 10.70 -26.77 0.49
C ALA A 220 9.67 -26.33 1.55
N ALA A 221 8.37 -26.41 1.24
CA ALA A 221 7.30 -26.30 2.22
C ALA A 221 6.97 -27.65 2.88
N THR A 222 7.32 -28.79 2.26
CA THR A 222 7.06 -30.13 2.82
C THR A 222 8.27 -30.79 3.49
N SER A 223 9.48 -30.31 3.19
CA SER A 223 10.73 -30.79 3.78
C SER A 223 11.57 -29.58 4.21
N PRO A 224 12.01 -29.51 5.49
CA PRO A 224 12.70 -28.33 6.00
C PRO A 224 14.07 -28.12 5.37
N ASP A 225 14.82 -29.17 5.03
CA ASP A 225 16.19 -29.06 4.50
C ASP A 225 17.04 -28.04 5.27
N TYR A 226 17.15 -28.25 6.59
CA TYR A 226 17.87 -27.34 7.50
C TYR A 226 19.35 -27.22 7.12
N ASN A 227 19.88 -25.99 7.14
CA ASN A 227 21.28 -25.70 6.83
C ASN A 227 22.09 -25.40 8.10
N THR A 228 21.73 -24.31 8.79
CA THR A 228 22.45 -23.81 9.97
C THR A 228 21.49 -23.12 10.94
N TYR A 229 21.99 -22.43 11.97
CA TYR A 229 21.25 -21.62 12.92
C TYR A 229 21.47 -20.13 12.64
N ALA A 230 20.50 -19.29 12.98
CA ALA A 230 20.61 -17.85 12.75
C ALA A 230 21.76 -17.23 13.57
N TYR A 231 21.88 -17.63 14.84
CA TYR A 231 22.92 -17.13 15.72
C TYR A 231 23.15 -18.08 16.92
N LYS A 232 24.14 -17.75 17.73
CA LYS A 232 24.38 -18.30 19.06
C LYS A 232 24.35 -17.18 20.10
N ASP A 233 23.67 -17.39 21.22
CA ASP A 233 23.58 -16.38 22.29
C ASP A 233 24.82 -16.37 23.20
N GLY A 234 24.90 -15.40 24.12
CA GLY A 234 25.98 -15.28 25.09
C GLY A 234 26.13 -16.46 26.07
N SER A 235 25.15 -17.36 26.16
CA SER A 235 25.25 -18.60 26.94
C SER A 235 25.81 -19.78 26.13
N GLY A 236 25.96 -19.60 24.81
CA GLY A 236 26.44 -20.62 23.90
C GLY A 236 25.34 -21.47 23.27
N VAL A 237 24.07 -21.13 23.48
CA VAL A 237 22.93 -21.84 22.89
C VAL A 237 22.68 -21.34 21.47
N LYS A 238 22.52 -22.26 20.52
CA LYS A 238 22.20 -21.96 19.12
C LYS A 238 20.69 -21.79 18.98
N HIS A 239 20.28 -20.74 18.27
CA HIS A 239 18.87 -20.38 18.09
C HIS A 239 18.46 -20.37 16.63
N ASN A 240 17.20 -20.74 16.39
CA ASN A 240 16.49 -20.63 15.11
C ASN A 240 17.19 -21.35 13.95
N GLN A 241 16.84 -22.62 13.75
CA GLN A 241 17.39 -23.41 12.66
C GLN A 241 16.78 -22.97 11.32
N ILE A 242 17.64 -22.62 10.36
CA ILE A 242 17.24 -22.04 9.07
C ILE A 242 16.95 -23.15 8.06
N ALA A 243 15.67 -23.27 7.70
CA ALA A 243 15.09 -24.17 6.71
C ALA A 243 15.11 -23.57 5.30
N ALA A 244 14.90 -24.41 4.29
CA ALA A 244 14.80 -24.02 2.88
C ALA A 244 13.75 -22.95 2.63
N VAL A 245 12.59 -23.00 3.31
CA VAL A 245 11.54 -21.96 3.17
C VAL A 245 12.06 -20.57 3.54
N HIS A 246 12.79 -20.45 4.66
CA HIS A 246 13.33 -19.18 5.14
C HIS A 246 14.30 -18.55 4.13
N ARG A 247 15.13 -19.38 3.48
CA ARG A 247 16.16 -18.96 2.50
C ARG A 247 15.60 -18.47 1.16
N ARG A 248 14.33 -18.78 0.85
CA ARG A 248 13.70 -18.33 -0.41
C ARG A 248 13.32 -16.86 -0.37
N TYR A 249 12.97 -16.33 0.79
CA TYR A 249 12.69 -14.91 1.01
C TYR A 249 13.98 -14.14 1.28
N ASN A 250 14.78 -13.98 0.23
CA ASN A 250 16.12 -13.40 0.31
C ASN A 250 16.18 -12.00 -0.30
N ASN A 251 17.28 -11.30 -0.01
CA ASN A 251 17.55 -9.93 -0.38
C ASN A 251 17.43 -9.68 -1.90
N ARG A 252 17.80 -10.65 -2.75
CA ARG A 252 17.76 -10.50 -4.22
C ARG A 252 16.32 -10.49 -4.72
N LYS A 253 15.47 -11.37 -4.18
CA LYS A 253 14.03 -11.37 -4.47
C LYS A 253 13.34 -10.14 -3.90
N ALA A 254 13.72 -9.72 -2.69
CA ALA A 254 13.21 -8.50 -2.08
C ALA A 254 13.52 -7.25 -2.92
N MET A 255 14.73 -7.13 -3.47
CA MET A 255 15.10 -6.05 -4.39
C MET A 255 14.26 -6.05 -5.68
N VAL A 256 14.00 -7.24 -6.23
CA VAL A 256 13.14 -7.39 -7.42
C VAL A 256 11.72 -6.96 -7.11
N ILE A 257 11.17 -7.42 -5.99
CA ILE A 257 9.80 -7.09 -5.57
C ILE A 257 9.65 -5.63 -5.15
N GLN A 258 10.69 -5.00 -4.60
CA GLN A 258 10.68 -3.55 -4.37
C GLN A 258 10.46 -2.78 -5.68
N PHE A 259 11.15 -3.18 -6.75
CA PHE A 259 10.91 -2.59 -8.07
C PHE A 259 9.47 -2.81 -8.53
N THR A 260 8.94 -4.04 -8.44
CA THR A 260 7.57 -4.32 -8.90
C THR A 260 6.52 -3.52 -8.12
N GLY A 261 6.70 -3.39 -6.80
CA GLY A 261 5.77 -2.65 -5.95
C GLY A 261 5.80 -1.15 -6.20
N ILE A 262 6.99 -0.55 -6.28
CA ILE A 262 7.14 0.88 -6.59
C ILE A 262 6.70 1.20 -8.02
N ALA A 263 6.95 0.30 -8.98
CA ALA A 263 6.37 0.39 -10.32
C ALA A 263 4.84 0.32 -10.28
N GLY A 264 4.27 -0.55 -9.45
CA GLY A 264 2.82 -0.62 -9.22
C GLY A 264 2.25 0.70 -8.71
N ILE A 265 2.89 1.34 -7.73
CA ILE A 265 2.51 2.67 -7.22
C ILE A 265 2.61 3.72 -8.34
N TRP A 266 3.73 3.77 -9.08
CA TRP A 266 3.91 4.68 -10.21
C TRP A 266 2.82 4.54 -11.28
N LEU A 267 2.44 3.30 -11.58
CA LEU A 267 1.47 2.97 -12.63
C LEU A 267 0.02 2.99 -12.13
N ASN A 268 -0.20 3.16 -10.82
CA ASN A 268 -1.49 2.94 -10.16
C ASN A 268 -2.09 1.54 -10.48
N ASP A 269 -1.25 0.51 -10.39
CA ASP A 269 -1.62 -0.90 -10.64
C ASP A 269 -1.84 -1.63 -9.29
N PRO A 270 -3.09 -1.83 -8.86
CA PRO A 270 -3.39 -2.46 -7.57
C PRO A 270 -2.97 -3.94 -7.51
N VAL A 271 -2.84 -4.62 -8.65
CA VAL A 271 -2.43 -6.02 -8.70
C VAL A 271 -0.93 -6.13 -8.41
N LEU A 272 -0.10 -5.29 -9.03
CA LEU A 272 1.33 -5.24 -8.75
C LEU A 272 1.61 -4.83 -7.29
N ILE A 273 0.82 -3.92 -6.74
CA ILE A 273 0.92 -3.50 -5.33
C ILE A 273 0.59 -4.69 -4.40
N ASP A 274 -0.56 -5.34 -4.56
CA ASP A 274 -0.96 -6.49 -3.71
C ASP A 274 0.05 -7.65 -3.81
N ARG A 275 0.51 -8.00 -5.01
CA ARG A 275 1.47 -9.10 -5.21
C ARG A 275 2.84 -8.79 -4.61
N SER A 276 3.24 -7.53 -4.59
CA SER A 276 4.48 -7.08 -3.96
C SER A 276 4.36 -7.06 -2.44
N LYS A 277 3.20 -6.61 -1.92
CA LYS A 277 2.86 -6.68 -0.49
C LYS A 277 2.87 -8.13 0.00
N LEU A 278 2.23 -9.04 -0.73
CA LEU A 278 2.17 -10.47 -0.44
C LEU A 278 3.56 -11.08 -0.19
N PHE A 279 4.57 -10.73 -0.99
CA PHE A 279 5.93 -11.23 -0.78
C PHE A 279 6.51 -10.84 0.60
N PHE A 280 6.24 -9.61 1.08
CA PHE A 280 6.73 -9.16 2.38
C PHE A 280 5.88 -9.71 3.55
N GLU A 281 4.57 -9.89 3.36
CA GLU A 281 3.73 -10.64 4.29
C GLU A 281 4.28 -12.07 4.46
N GLU A 282 4.60 -12.74 3.36
CA GLU A 282 5.21 -14.07 3.36
C GLU A 282 6.62 -14.08 3.96
N TRP A 283 7.45 -13.06 3.73
CA TRP A 283 8.77 -12.95 4.35
C TRP A 283 8.65 -12.85 5.89
N LEU A 284 7.72 -12.04 6.40
CA LEU A 284 7.43 -11.95 7.84
C LEU A 284 6.89 -13.27 8.40
N LYS A 285 6.03 -13.98 7.65
CA LYS A 285 5.53 -15.31 8.04
C LYS A 285 6.63 -16.36 8.04
N PHE A 286 7.41 -16.45 6.98
CA PHE A 286 8.19 -17.65 6.67
C PHE A 286 9.70 -17.44 6.58
N SER A 287 10.22 -16.31 7.03
CA SER A 287 11.67 -16.08 7.09
C SER A 287 12.11 -15.35 8.34
N VAL A 288 11.24 -14.52 8.92
CA VAL A 288 11.47 -13.86 10.21
C VAL A 288 11.05 -14.78 11.35
N PHE A 289 11.90 -14.90 12.37
CA PHE A 289 11.64 -15.61 13.61
C PHE A 289 11.05 -14.68 14.68
N PRO A 290 10.40 -15.21 15.73
CA PRO A 290 9.74 -14.40 16.77
C PRO A 290 10.69 -13.45 17.54
N ASP A 291 11.99 -13.72 17.54
CA ASP A 291 13.02 -12.86 18.14
C ASP A 291 13.60 -11.80 17.19
N GLY A 292 13.08 -11.72 15.96
CA GLY A 292 13.48 -10.81 14.90
C GLY A 292 14.70 -11.22 14.07
N SER A 293 15.33 -12.37 14.37
CA SER A 293 16.32 -12.96 13.46
C SER A 293 15.63 -13.43 12.17
N ALA A 294 16.38 -13.62 11.09
CA ALA A 294 15.80 -13.91 9.77
C ALA A 294 16.61 -14.94 8.97
N GLY A 295 16.00 -15.54 7.96
CA GLY A 295 16.62 -16.55 7.11
C GLY A 295 17.94 -16.13 6.45
N GLU A 296 18.17 -14.83 6.21
CA GLU A 296 19.45 -14.29 5.71
C GLU A 296 20.64 -14.53 6.65
N PHE A 297 20.39 -14.75 7.95
CA PHE A 297 21.44 -14.97 8.94
C PHE A 297 22.26 -16.23 8.66
N GLU A 298 21.77 -17.15 7.82
CA GLU A 298 22.56 -18.30 7.34
C GLU A 298 23.86 -17.90 6.64
N ARG A 299 23.93 -16.65 6.15
CA ARG A 299 25.07 -16.15 5.39
C ARG A 299 26.16 -15.56 6.27
N ASN A 300 25.92 -15.46 7.58
CA ASN A 300 26.94 -15.07 8.55
C ASN A 300 28.14 -16.02 8.41
N SER A 301 29.35 -15.46 8.27
CA SER A 301 30.53 -16.28 7.94
C SER A 301 31.84 -15.59 8.33
N THR A 302 32.81 -16.37 8.82
CA THR A 302 34.18 -15.89 9.03
C THR A 302 34.96 -15.63 7.74
N SER A 303 34.49 -16.08 6.57
CA SER A 303 35.20 -15.90 5.30
C SER A 303 35.19 -14.43 4.82
N ARG A 304 34.06 -13.76 5.01
CA ARG A 304 33.86 -12.37 4.58
C ARG A 304 33.59 -11.45 5.76
N SER A 305 32.51 -11.70 6.51
CA SER A 305 32.06 -10.88 7.63
C SER A 305 31.08 -11.69 8.47
N VAL A 306 31.27 -11.68 9.79
CA VAL A 306 30.47 -12.48 10.75
C VAL A 306 29.00 -12.05 10.80
N GLN A 307 28.70 -10.83 10.36
CA GLN A 307 27.38 -10.22 10.25
C GLN A 307 26.87 -10.14 8.80
N GLN A 308 27.46 -10.92 7.88
CA GLN A 308 27.09 -10.88 6.48
C GLN A 308 25.58 -11.08 6.25
N GLY A 309 24.96 -11.99 7.00
CA GLY A 309 23.52 -12.21 6.97
C GLY A 309 22.69 -11.03 7.49
N MET A 310 23.12 -10.39 8.58
CA MET A 310 22.51 -9.13 9.06
C MET A 310 22.54 -8.04 7.97
N ASN A 311 23.67 -7.89 7.27
CA ASN A 311 23.82 -6.93 6.18
C ASN A 311 22.95 -7.23 4.95
N TYR A 312 22.76 -8.51 4.63
CA TYR A 312 21.82 -8.90 3.58
C TYR A 312 20.37 -8.75 4.03
N ASN A 313 20.06 -8.99 5.31
CA ASN A 313 18.71 -8.80 5.83
C ASN A 313 18.28 -7.34 5.81
N SER A 314 19.19 -6.39 6.09
CA SER A 314 18.87 -4.95 5.98
C SER A 314 18.47 -4.52 4.57
N THR A 315 18.89 -5.24 3.53
CA THR A 315 18.40 -5.02 2.16
C THR A 315 16.92 -5.41 2.03
N THR A 316 16.51 -6.54 2.62
CA THR A 316 15.11 -6.96 2.68
C THR A 316 14.27 -6.00 3.51
N ILE A 317 14.77 -5.56 4.68
CA ILE A 317 14.10 -4.54 5.51
C ILE A 317 13.90 -3.25 4.72
N ALA A 318 14.95 -2.74 4.07
CA ALA A 318 14.86 -1.52 3.27
C ALA A 318 13.89 -1.64 2.10
N ALA A 319 13.83 -2.80 1.44
CA ALA A 319 12.86 -3.07 0.39
C ALA A 319 11.42 -3.04 0.91
N ALA A 320 11.16 -3.68 2.07
CA ALA A 320 9.85 -3.72 2.69
C ALA A 320 9.39 -2.34 3.18
N ILE A 321 10.27 -1.62 3.89
CA ILE A 321 10.00 -0.26 4.39
C ILE A 321 9.75 0.72 3.25
N CYS A 322 10.51 0.63 2.15
CA CYS A 322 10.29 1.45 0.97
C CYS A 322 8.89 1.24 0.38
N LEU A 323 8.44 -0.02 0.26
CA LEU A 323 7.10 -0.30 -0.26
C LEU A 323 6.02 0.15 0.74
N ALA A 324 6.21 -0.12 2.03
CA ALA A 324 5.28 0.28 3.08
C ALA A 324 5.10 1.80 3.14
N ASP A 325 6.18 2.58 3.02
CA ASP A 325 6.12 4.04 2.98
C ASP A 325 5.37 4.55 1.75
N ALA A 326 5.68 4.01 0.57
CA ALA A 326 4.99 4.38 -0.67
C ALA A 326 3.49 4.07 -0.60
N MET A 327 3.11 2.91 -0.06
CA MET A 327 1.71 2.53 0.15
C MET A 327 1.01 3.44 1.18
N ALA A 328 1.66 3.72 2.31
CA ALA A 328 1.08 4.53 3.38
C ALA A 328 0.78 5.97 2.92
N ARG A 329 1.61 6.51 2.03
CA ARG A 329 1.39 7.81 1.37
C ARG A 329 0.20 7.82 0.39
N GLN A 330 -0.21 6.65 -0.10
CA GLN A 330 -1.46 6.46 -0.85
C GLN A 330 -2.66 6.15 0.07
N GLY A 331 -2.47 6.19 1.40
CA GLY A 331 -3.51 5.89 2.39
C GLY A 331 -3.57 4.42 2.81
N ASP A 332 -2.66 3.56 2.34
CA ASP A 332 -2.61 2.14 2.72
C ASP A 332 -1.46 1.86 3.70
N THR A 333 -1.76 1.86 5.00
CA THR A 333 -0.81 1.57 6.09
C THR A 333 -0.66 0.08 6.37
N SER A 334 -1.37 -0.78 5.64
CA SER A 334 -1.55 -2.18 6.02
C SER A 334 -0.26 -3.00 6.04
N LEU A 335 0.79 -2.61 5.29
CA LEU A 335 2.08 -3.28 5.36
C LEU A 335 2.90 -2.88 6.61
N TYR A 336 2.77 -1.64 7.09
CA TYR A 336 3.36 -1.23 8.37
C TYR A 336 2.67 -1.88 9.56
N GLU A 337 1.34 -2.01 9.48
CA GLU A 337 0.49 -2.58 10.53
C GLU A 337 0.45 -4.11 10.50
N PHE A 338 0.88 -4.72 9.41
CA PHE A 338 0.89 -6.17 9.27
C PHE A 338 1.70 -6.82 10.39
N SER A 339 1.04 -7.69 11.12
CA SER A 339 1.65 -8.56 12.11
C SER A 339 1.17 -9.99 11.94
N THR A 340 2.01 -10.96 12.27
CA THR A 340 1.67 -12.37 12.12
C THR A 340 2.33 -13.25 13.15
N ARG A 341 1.60 -14.26 13.62
CA ARG A 341 2.11 -15.37 14.43
C ARG A 341 2.32 -16.63 13.60
N GLU A 342 1.84 -16.64 12.35
CA GLU A 342 1.99 -17.77 11.45
C GLU A 342 3.45 -17.95 11.05
N GLY A 343 3.82 -19.19 10.78
CA GLY A 343 5.12 -19.50 10.20
C GLY A 343 5.21 -20.95 9.82
N ARG A 344 6.42 -21.36 9.47
CA ARG A 344 6.76 -22.74 9.16
C ARG A 344 8.19 -23.03 9.59
N TYR A 345 8.39 -24.21 10.17
CA TYR A 345 9.70 -24.72 10.59
C TYR A 345 10.38 -23.79 11.61
N GLY A 346 9.65 -23.41 12.65
CA GLY A 346 10.15 -22.63 13.79
C GLY A 346 10.08 -21.11 13.61
N THR A 347 9.47 -20.61 12.54
CA THR A 347 9.22 -19.16 12.40
C THR A 347 7.89 -18.74 13.01
N GLU A 348 6.97 -19.68 13.22
CA GLU A 348 5.72 -19.48 13.96
C GLU A 348 5.99 -18.98 15.39
N SER A 349 5.19 -18.02 15.86
CA SER A 349 5.31 -17.50 17.23
C SER A 349 4.57 -18.41 18.20
N GLU A 350 5.29 -19.05 19.12
CA GLU A 350 4.73 -19.89 20.18
C GLU A 350 4.01 -19.07 21.26
N SER A 351 3.25 -19.76 22.11
CA SER A 351 2.56 -19.15 23.25
C SER A 351 3.55 -18.40 24.16
N GLY A 352 3.38 -17.08 24.26
CA GLY A 352 4.24 -16.19 25.06
C GLY A 352 5.26 -15.39 24.23
N GLU A 353 5.45 -15.73 22.96
CA GLU A 353 6.26 -14.93 22.03
C GLU A 353 5.41 -13.83 21.37
N GLY A 354 6.05 -12.73 20.95
CA GLY A 354 5.38 -11.65 20.22
C GLY A 354 5.04 -12.02 18.78
N ALA A 355 4.10 -11.29 18.18
CA ALA A 355 3.87 -11.38 16.74
C ALA A 355 5.02 -10.74 15.96
N LYS A 356 5.30 -11.26 14.77
CA LYS A 356 6.33 -10.75 13.88
C LYS A 356 5.78 -9.60 13.04
N SER A 357 6.57 -8.55 12.85
CA SER A 357 6.19 -7.33 12.14
C SER A 357 7.42 -6.64 11.53
N LEU A 358 7.20 -5.63 10.67
CA LEU A 358 8.27 -4.75 10.21
C LEU A 358 8.97 -4.02 11.37
N ARG A 359 8.22 -3.69 12.42
CA ARG A 359 8.78 -3.05 13.61
C ARG A 359 9.76 -3.97 14.34
N LEU A 360 9.40 -5.25 14.54
CA LEU A 360 10.25 -6.24 15.21
C LEU A 360 11.63 -6.36 14.56
N VAL A 361 11.70 -6.48 13.24
CA VAL A 361 12.98 -6.64 12.52
C VAL A 361 13.83 -5.37 12.52
N VAL A 362 13.20 -4.19 12.55
CA VAL A 362 13.88 -2.90 12.69
C VAL A 362 14.47 -2.76 14.10
N ASP A 363 13.66 -2.99 15.13
CA ASP A 363 14.12 -2.92 16.52
C ASP A 363 15.23 -3.94 16.78
N THR A 364 15.09 -5.17 16.28
CA THR A 364 16.12 -6.20 16.42
C THR A 364 17.45 -5.79 15.78
N TYR A 365 17.42 -5.10 14.62
CA TYR A 365 18.63 -4.55 14.02
C TYR A 365 19.31 -3.55 14.96
N PHE A 366 18.53 -2.64 15.55
CA PHE A 366 19.05 -1.64 16.49
C PHE A 366 19.57 -2.27 17.79
N GLU A 367 18.86 -3.24 18.34
CA GLU A 367 19.26 -3.93 19.56
C GLU A 367 20.61 -4.66 19.40
N MET A 368 20.92 -5.20 18.21
CA MET A 368 22.25 -5.77 17.93
C MET A 368 23.35 -4.70 17.94
N ILE A 369 23.15 -3.57 17.27
CA ILE A 369 24.17 -2.50 17.16
C ILE A 369 24.26 -1.58 18.39
N GLU A 370 23.33 -1.74 19.34
CA GLU A 370 23.30 -1.09 20.65
C GLU A 370 23.77 -2.01 21.79
N TYR A 371 24.23 -3.22 21.47
CA TYR A 371 24.64 -4.24 22.43
C TYR A 371 23.55 -4.64 23.44
N LYS A 372 22.28 -4.55 23.04
CA LYS A 372 21.13 -5.10 23.79
C LYS A 372 20.93 -6.58 23.47
N LYS A 373 21.31 -7.03 22.26
CA LYS A 373 21.35 -8.43 21.86
C LYS A 373 22.78 -8.93 21.71
N ASP A 374 23.18 -9.84 22.59
CA ASP A 374 24.48 -10.53 22.53
C ASP A 374 24.38 -11.75 21.62
N TRP A 375 24.33 -11.49 20.31
CA TRP A 375 24.28 -12.52 19.27
C TRP A 375 25.64 -12.71 18.62
N TYR A 376 26.02 -13.98 18.44
CA TYR A 376 27.29 -14.40 17.86
C TYR A 376 27.05 -15.30 16.66
N LEU A 377 28.04 -15.38 15.77
CA LEU A 377 28.07 -16.39 14.71
C LEU A 377 27.89 -17.79 15.32
N GLU A 378 26.99 -18.58 14.73
CA GLU A 378 26.48 -19.82 15.33
C GLU A 378 27.59 -20.85 15.66
N ASP A 379 28.60 -20.98 14.79
CA ASP A 379 29.77 -21.85 14.95
C ASP A 379 31.00 -21.11 15.51
N GLY A 380 30.86 -19.81 15.77
CA GLY A 380 31.92 -18.91 16.25
C GLY A 380 32.34 -19.12 17.71
N GLN A 381 33.32 -18.37 18.19
CA GLN A 381 33.64 -18.34 19.62
C GLN A 381 32.75 -17.32 20.36
N LEU A 382 32.55 -17.47 21.67
CA LEU A 382 31.87 -16.46 22.49
C LEU A 382 32.83 -15.32 22.85
N THR A 383 33.27 -14.61 21.83
CA THR A 383 34.20 -13.47 21.93
C THR A 383 33.79 -12.38 20.97
N GLU A 384 34.18 -11.13 21.26
CA GLU A 384 33.85 -9.95 20.44
C GLU A 384 34.03 -10.16 18.93
N PRO A 385 35.12 -10.79 18.44
CA PRO A 385 35.33 -10.92 17.00
C PRO A 385 34.30 -11.77 16.23
N TYR A 386 33.42 -12.47 16.94
CA TYR A 386 32.33 -13.29 16.40
C TYR A 386 30.94 -12.70 16.67
N ARG A 387 30.85 -11.55 17.35
CA ARG A 387 29.60 -10.87 17.64
C ARG A 387 28.98 -10.34 16.33
N ILE A 388 27.67 -10.34 16.26
CA ILE A 388 26.89 -9.76 15.17
C ILE A 388 26.42 -8.38 15.64
N ASP A 389 27.22 -7.34 15.37
CA ASP A 389 26.98 -5.98 15.87
C ASP A 389 27.20 -4.89 14.80
N ALA A 390 27.26 -5.30 13.53
CA ALA A 390 27.63 -4.45 12.40
C ALA A 390 29.11 -4.02 12.29
N VAL A 391 30.01 -4.45 13.18
CA VAL A 391 31.47 -4.28 13.04
C VAL A 391 32.12 -5.62 12.71
N SER A 392 32.88 -5.69 11.60
CA SER A 392 33.49 -6.95 11.18
C SER A 392 34.90 -6.97 11.74
N ASP A 393 35.19 -7.85 12.69
CA ASP A 393 36.55 -8.01 13.25
C ASP A 393 37.33 -9.16 12.60
N ILE A 394 36.63 -10.05 11.91
CA ILE A 394 37.20 -11.23 11.24
C ILE A 394 36.73 -11.27 9.79
N GLY A 395 37.55 -11.93 8.95
CA GLY A 395 37.27 -12.19 7.55
C GLY A 395 37.92 -11.18 6.62
N SER A 396 37.65 -11.32 5.33
CA SER A 396 38.20 -10.41 4.30
C SER A 396 37.74 -8.95 4.44
N MET A 397 36.74 -8.67 5.28
CA MET A 397 36.23 -7.32 5.57
C MET A 397 36.57 -6.85 7.00
N ALA A 398 37.52 -7.48 7.69
CA ALA A 398 37.93 -7.09 9.05
C ALA A 398 38.31 -5.60 9.15
N GLY A 399 37.90 -4.95 10.24
CA GLY A 399 38.02 -3.51 10.49
C GLY A 399 36.91 -2.65 9.86
N THR A 400 35.97 -3.25 9.12
CA THR A 400 34.91 -2.50 8.44
C THR A 400 33.63 -2.46 9.27
N GLN A 401 33.08 -1.27 9.47
CA GLN A 401 31.74 -1.09 10.06
C GLN A 401 30.68 -0.93 8.97
N TRP A 402 29.58 -1.65 9.10
CA TRP A 402 28.42 -1.55 8.21
C TRP A 402 27.36 -0.67 8.85
N ILE A 403 26.78 0.22 8.05
CA ILE A 403 25.80 1.21 8.52
C ILE A 403 24.46 1.01 7.80
N SER A 404 24.05 -0.25 7.68
CA SER A 404 22.92 -0.64 6.85
C SER A 404 21.58 -0.16 7.41
N GLU A 405 21.52 0.27 8.67
CA GLU A 405 20.37 0.96 9.26
C GLU A 405 19.97 2.21 8.48
N ILE A 406 20.94 2.91 7.88
CA ILE A 406 20.67 4.11 7.08
C ILE A 406 19.78 3.78 5.88
N TYR A 407 19.75 2.52 5.41
CA TYR A 407 18.97 2.12 4.23
C TYR A 407 17.47 2.09 4.44
N PHE A 408 17.02 1.98 5.69
CA PHE A 408 15.61 1.82 6.02
C PHE A 408 15.15 2.80 7.09
N ALA A 409 15.98 3.11 8.08
CA ALA A 409 15.54 3.83 9.27
C ALA A 409 15.04 5.26 9.01
N PRO A 410 15.71 6.08 8.17
CA PRO A 410 15.20 7.42 7.86
C PRO A 410 13.85 7.40 7.15
N ILE A 411 13.53 6.37 6.37
CA ILE A 411 12.21 6.21 5.73
C ILE A 411 11.21 5.68 6.77
N ALA A 412 11.55 4.59 7.45
CA ALA A 412 10.69 3.95 8.44
C ALA A 412 10.22 4.91 9.53
N ASN A 413 11.11 5.78 9.99
CA ASN A 413 10.82 6.68 11.08
C ASN A 413 9.91 7.86 10.70
N ARG A 414 9.62 8.07 9.42
CA ARG A 414 8.59 9.03 8.98
C ARG A 414 7.19 8.55 9.33
N TYR A 415 6.99 7.23 9.30
CA TYR A 415 5.75 6.61 9.73
C TYR A 415 5.68 6.51 11.26
N TRP A 416 6.71 5.94 11.90
CA TRP A 416 6.67 5.70 13.35
C TRP A 416 6.95 6.94 14.21
N LYS A 417 7.64 7.95 13.68
CA LYS A 417 8.00 9.20 14.37
C LYS A 417 8.66 8.99 15.74
N ASP A 418 9.45 7.93 15.85
CA ASP A 418 10.03 7.46 17.08
C ASP A 418 11.40 8.11 17.34
N GLN A 419 11.52 8.80 18.47
CA GLN A 419 12.77 9.47 18.85
C GLN A 419 13.90 8.47 19.13
N ASP A 420 13.60 7.25 19.53
CA ASP A 420 14.62 6.25 19.79
C ASP A 420 15.14 5.67 18.48
N ILE A 421 14.30 5.36 17.48
CA ILE A 421 14.77 5.02 16.13
C ILE A 421 15.68 6.12 15.58
N LYS A 422 15.29 7.38 15.76
CA LYS A 422 16.10 8.54 15.37
C LYS A 422 17.48 8.50 15.99
N LYS A 423 17.54 8.36 17.32
CA LYS A 423 18.81 8.25 18.04
C LYS A 423 19.62 7.05 17.58
N SER A 424 18.98 5.90 17.34
CA SER A 424 19.67 4.66 16.97
C SER A 424 20.34 4.77 15.61
N TYR A 425 19.64 5.21 14.55
CA TYR A 425 20.28 5.35 13.23
C TYR A 425 21.27 6.52 13.17
N MET A 426 21.13 7.52 14.04
CA MET A 426 22.13 8.58 14.21
C MET A 426 23.29 8.19 15.13
N ARG A 427 23.29 6.97 15.70
CA ARG A 427 24.27 6.48 16.69
C ARG A 427 24.40 7.36 17.95
N GLN A 428 23.29 7.98 18.34
CA GLN A 428 23.15 8.83 19.52
C GLN A 428 22.47 8.09 20.68
N ALA A 429 21.96 6.87 20.47
CA ALA A 429 21.35 6.08 21.53
C ALA A 429 22.41 5.57 22.53
N SER A 430 22.01 5.42 23.78
CA SER A 430 22.91 4.88 24.81
C SER A 430 23.27 3.43 24.49
N GLY A 431 24.55 3.14 24.29
CA GLY A 431 25.05 1.81 23.91
C GLY A 431 25.26 1.61 22.41
N SER A 432 24.80 2.53 21.55
CA SER A 432 25.14 2.49 20.12
C SER A 432 26.65 2.47 19.91
N ILE A 433 27.12 1.59 19.04
CA ILE A 433 28.48 1.68 18.52
C ILE A 433 28.69 3.02 17.80
N ALA A 434 29.83 3.66 18.05
CA ALA A 434 30.21 4.88 17.35
C ALA A 434 30.50 4.59 15.86
N TYR A 435 30.32 5.60 15.00
CA TYR A 435 30.83 5.47 13.63
C TYR A 435 32.36 5.30 13.64
N SER A 436 32.85 4.47 12.74
CA SER A 436 34.25 4.08 12.61
C SER A 436 34.60 3.87 11.14
N SER A 437 35.88 4.05 10.81
CA SER A 437 36.39 3.93 9.44
C SER A 437 37.29 2.70 9.32
N PRO A 438 37.23 1.94 8.20
CA PRO A 438 36.39 2.17 7.02
C PRO A 438 34.91 1.81 7.20
N LEU A 439 34.03 2.59 6.55
CA LEU A 439 32.60 2.28 6.42
C LEU A 439 32.36 1.37 5.21
N GLY A 440 31.68 0.26 5.45
CA GLY A 440 31.24 -0.70 4.44
C GLY A 440 29.86 -0.34 3.89
N SER A 441 29.60 -0.77 2.66
CA SER A 441 28.29 -0.64 2.00
C SER A 441 27.66 -2.02 1.80
N ALA A 442 26.49 -2.32 2.37
CA ALA A 442 25.78 -3.58 2.12
C ALA A 442 25.27 -3.62 0.68
N GLY A 443 26.12 -4.16 -0.20
CA GLY A 443 25.87 -4.23 -1.63
C GLY A 443 26.99 -3.55 -2.44
N PRO A 444 26.92 -3.62 -3.78
CA PRO A 444 28.10 -3.33 -4.61
C PRO A 444 28.38 -1.86 -4.96
N TYR A 445 27.77 -0.84 -4.33
CA TYR A 445 27.79 0.53 -4.88
C TYR A 445 28.25 1.64 -3.92
N ARG A 446 28.92 2.63 -4.52
CA ARG A 446 29.77 3.64 -3.88
C ARG A 446 28.98 4.56 -2.94
N GLY A 447 29.43 4.60 -1.69
CA GLY A 447 28.97 5.53 -0.64
C GLY A 447 27.86 4.92 0.21
N PRO A 448 28.03 4.81 1.54
CA PRO A 448 27.09 4.11 2.41
C PRO A 448 25.81 4.92 2.74
N TRP A 449 25.64 6.12 2.15
CA TRP A 449 24.56 7.07 2.46
C TRP A 449 23.41 7.04 1.46
N ARG A 450 23.60 6.35 0.34
CA ARG A 450 22.54 6.04 -0.61
C ARG A 450 21.75 4.82 -0.10
N SER A 451 20.57 4.53 -0.66
CA SER A 451 19.89 3.24 -0.43
C SER A 451 20.73 2.03 -0.86
N GLN A 452 20.32 0.83 -0.44
CA GLN A 452 20.89 -0.45 -0.85
C GLN A 452 21.03 -0.68 -2.38
N GLN A 453 20.21 -0.04 -3.22
CA GLN A 453 20.38 -0.03 -4.70
C GLN A 453 20.91 1.28 -5.28
N ALA A 454 21.33 2.24 -4.46
CA ALA A 454 21.62 3.61 -4.89
C ALA A 454 20.50 4.22 -5.77
N VAL A 455 19.24 4.01 -5.36
CA VAL A 455 18.03 4.55 -5.99
C VAL A 455 17.56 5.85 -5.34
N TYR A 456 18.15 6.22 -4.19
CA TYR A 456 18.05 7.57 -3.63
C TYR A 456 19.39 8.32 -3.71
N PRO A 457 19.36 9.62 -4.02
CA PRO A 457 20.53 10.50 -3.97
C PRO A 457 21.27 10.42 -2.63
N SER A 458 20.54 10.52 -1.52
CA SER A 458 21.05 10.31 -0.17
C SER A 458 19.87 10.17 0.80
N LEU A 459 19.83 9.07 1.56
CA LEU A 459 18.78 8.84 2.55
C LEU A 459 18.89 9.82 3.72
N LEU A 460 20.12 10.19 4.09
CA LEU A 460 20.33 11.16 5.15
C LEU A 460 19.96 12.57 4.71
N PHE A 461 20.39 13.01 3.52
CA PHE A 461 20.02 14.33 3.03
C PHE A 461 18.51 14.44 2.81
N MET A 462 17.89 13.40 2.24
CA MET A 462 16.48 13.44 1.90
C MET A 462 15.58 13.28 3.11
N PHE A 463 15.91 12.41 4.06
CA PHE A 463 14.93 11.98 5.05
C PHE A 463 15.38 12.14 6.49
N SER A 464 16.69 12.22 6.76
CA SER A 464 17.15 12.45 8.13
C SER A 464 16.66 13.79 8.64
N GLU A 465 16.23 13.80 9.90
CA GLU A 465 15.62 14.93 10.61
C GLU A 465 14.25 15.36 10.08
N MET A 466 13.72 14.70 9.04
CA MET A 466 12.41 14.98 8.46
C MET A 466 11.31 14.08 9.04
N GLU A 467 11.59 13.36 10.14
CA GLU A 467 10.63 12.46 10.80
C GLU A 467 9.44 13.21 11.41
N GLN A 468 9.56 14.53 11.54
CA GLN A 468 8.54 15.44 12.09
C GLN A 468 7.82 16.25 10.99
N VAL A 469 8.21 16.09 9.73
CA VAL A 469 7.57 16.77 8.60
C VAL A 469 6.23 16.11 8.33
N THR A 470 5.14 16.85 8.57
CA THR A 470 3.76 16.38 8.43
C THR A 470 3.34 16.31 6.97
N GLY A 471 3.87 15.33 6.23
CA GLY A 471 3.18 14.79 5.06
C GLY A 471 2.06 13.89 5.54
N SER A 472 0.89 13.93 4.90
CA SER A 472 -0.34 13.23 5.30
C SER A 472 -0.21 11.70 5.32
N TYR A 473 0.37 11.15 6.38
CA TYR A 473 0.03 9.81 6.85
C TYR A 473 -1.27 9.94 7.66
N PRO A 474 -2.23 9.01 7.56
CA PRO A 474 -3.32 8.94 8.53
C PRO A 474 -2.70 8.92 9.94
N THR A 475 -3.07 9.89 10.76
CA THR A 475 -2.43 10.13 12.06
C THR A 475 -2.69 8.96 13.00
N LYS A 476 -1.64 8.22 13.41
CA LYS A 476 -1.62 7.58 14.72
C LYS A 476 -1.39 8.69 15.73
N ASP A 477 -2.36 8.94 16.62
CA ASP A 477 -2.26 9.97 17.65
C ASP A 477 -0.94 9.87 18.44
N GLU A 478 -0.20 10.99 18.47
CA GLU A 478 0.99 11.13 19.29
C GLU A 478 0.57 11.19 20.77
N GLY A 479 0.61 10.05 21.45
CA GLY A 479 0.30 9.96 22.88
C GLY A 479 0.12 8.58 23.47
N VAL A 480 0.05 7.52 22.66
CA VAL A 480 -0.16 6.16 23.18
C VAL A 480 1.18 5.53 23.54
N VAL A 481 1.47 5.41 24.84
CA VAL A 481 2.41 4.43 25.37
C VAL A 481 2.00 3.07 24.82
N ASP A 482 2.91 2.36 24.16
CA ASP A 482 2.64 1.04 23.59
C ASP A 482 1.88 0.17 24.59
N PRO A 483 0.72 -0.40 24.22
CA PRO A 483 0.01 -1.27 25.14
C PRO A 483 0.88 -2.49 25.43
N ALA A 484 0.98 -2.81 26.72
CA ALA A 484 1.50 -4.08 27.22
C ALA A 484 0.88 -5.26 26.43
N PRO A 485 1.59 -6.39 26.28
CA PRO A 485 1.18 -7.50 25.41
C PRO A 485 -0.27 -7.88 25.70
N THR A 486 -1.12 -7.67 24.69
CA THR A 486 -2.50 -8.14 24.74
C THR A 486 -2.50 -9.66 24.65
N PRO A 487 -3.21 -10.38 25.54
CA PRO A 487 -3.44 -11.80 25.36
C PRO A 487 -4.20 -12.06 24.06
N ASP A 488 -3.75 -13.10 23.37
CA ASP A 488 -4.18 -13.64 22.08
C ASP A 488 -5.71 -13.79 21.92
N PRO A 489 -6.28 -13.44 20.75
CA PRO A 489 -7.45 -14.11 20.20
C PRO A 489 -7.05 -14.91 18.95
N ASP A 490 -6.84 -16.22 19.13
CA ASP A 490 -6.47 -17.18 18.11
C ASP A 490 -7.37 -17.19 16.85
N VAL A 491 -6.69 -17.35 15.71
CA VAL A 491 -6.98 -18.19 14.52
C VAL A 491 -8.44 -18.26 14.02
N PRO A 492 -8.73 -17.78 12.79
CA PRO A 492 -9.95 -18.15 12.09
C PRO A 492 -9.85 -19.61 11.60
N VAL A 493 -10.71 -20.48 12.13
CA VAL A 493 -11.06 -21.74 11.49
C VAL A 493 -11.96 -21.40 10.30
N GLU A 494 -11.59 -21.82 9.09
CA GLU A 494 -12.41 -21.65 7.89
C GLU A 494 -13.73 -22.41 8.07
N GLY A 495 -14.85 -21.68 8.14
CA GLY A 495 -16.21 -22.24 8.14
C GLY A 495 -17.20 -21.66 9.15
N GLU A 496 -16.79 -20.83 10.12
CA GLU A 496 -17.72 -20.22 11.09
C GLU A 496 -17.58 -18.70 11.15
N PRO A 497 -18.68 -17.93 11.25
CA PRO A 497 -18.61 -16.48 11.28
C PRO A 497 -17.84 -16.01 12.53
N PRO A 498 -16.84 -15.12 12.39
CA PRO A 498 -16.23 -14.47 13.54
C PRO A 498 -17.26 -13.60 14.28
N TYR A 499 -16.91 -13.18 15.49
CA TYR A 499 -17.68 -12.17 16.21
C TYR A 499 -17.75 -10.89 15.37
N GLN A 500 -18.92 -10.55 14.85
CA GLN A 500 -19.08 -9.46 13.89
C GLN A 500 -20.38 -8.70 14.11
N LEU A 501 -20.34 -7.38 13.90
CA LEU A 501 -21.54 -6.56 13.80
C LEU A 501 -22.17 -6.72 12.42
N VAL A 502 -23.45 -7.10 12.42
CA VAL A 502 -24.22 -7.35 11.19
C VAL A 502 -25.59 -6.69 11.27
N TYR A 503 -26.18 -6.41 10.12
CA TYR A 503 -27.58 -6.01 10.00
C TYR A 503 -28.31 -6.93 9.03
N ALA A 504 -29.62 -7.07 9.22
CA ALA A 504 -30.46 -7.87 8.33
C ALA A 504 -30.80 -7.06 7.07
N THR A 505 -30.66 -7.65 5.89
CA THR A 505 -31.03 -7.01 4.62
C THR A 505 -32.41 -7.45 4.11
N ASN A 506 -33.14 -8.24 4.88
CA ASN A 506 -34.50 -8.69 4.54
C ASN A 506 -35.40 -8.79 5.78
N TYR A 507 -36.71 -8.66 5.56
CA TYR A 507 -37.74 -8.69 6.61
C TYR A 507 -37.82 -10.03 7.36
N ASN A 508 -37.30 -11.09 6.75
CA ASN A 508 -37.23 -12.42 7.33
C ASN A 508 -35.95 -12.67 8.13
N TYR A 509 -35.07 -11.67 8.29
CA TYR A 509 -33.83 -11.74 9.09
C TYR A 509 -32.91 -12.91 8.74
N SER A 510 -33.04 -13.46 7.51
CA SER A 510 -32.33 -14.67 7.07
C SER A 510 -31.04 -14.38 6.31
N ASN A 511 -30.81 -13.12 5.94
CA ASN A 511 -29.59 -12.65 5.29
C ASN A 511 -28.99 -11.51 6.10
N TYR A 512 -27.81 -11.75 6.67
CA TYR A 512 -27.04 -10.75 7.42
C TYR A 512 -25.85 -10.27 6.59
N GLN A 513 -25.57 -8.97 6.64
CA GLN A 513 -24.41 -8.33 6.00
C GLN A 513 -23.54 -7.60 7.02
N ALA A 514 -22.26 -7.46 6.71
CA ALA A 514 -21.29 -6.72 7.52
C ALA A 514 -21.66 -5.23 7.61
N LEU A 515 -21.52 -4.64 8.78
CA LEU A 515 -22.05 -3.31 9.08
C LEU A 515 -21.16 -2.12 8.63
N ASP A 516 -19.86 -2.33 8.35
CA ASP A 516 -18.90 -1.24 8.20
C ASP A 516 -19.12 -0.37 6.95
N GLY A 517 -19.37 0.93 7.15
CA GLY A 517 -19.57 1.92 6.10
C GLY A 517 -20.99 2.00 5.51
N PHE A 518 -21.96 1.26 6.05
CA PHE A 518 -23.32 1.19 5.50
C PHE A 518 -24.31 2.19 6.14
N LEU A 519 -25.36 2.53 5.38
CA LEU A 519 -26.54 3.22 5.89
C LEU A 519 -27.39 2.22 6.69
N LEU A 520 -27.69 2.55 7.94
CA LEU A 520 -28.37 1.69 8.86
C LEU A 520 -29.89 1.89 8.76
N GLU A 521 -30.56 0.92 8.13
CA GLU A 521 -32.01 0.90 7.91
C GLU A 521 -32.70 -0.24 8.66
N SER A 522 -31.92 -1.08 9.36
CA SER A 522 -32.40 -2.24 10.08
C SER A 522 -31.59 -2.45 11.37
N PRO A 523 -32.12 -3.17 12.37
CA PRO A 523 -31.43 -3.31 13.64
C PRO A 523 -30.05 -3.98 13.53
N VAL A 524 -29.16 -3.60 14.44
CA VAL A 524 -27.80 -4.14 14.53
C VAL A 524 -27.79 -5.38 15.44
N TYR A 525 -27.09 -6.42 14.97
CA TYR A 525 -26.90 -7.69 15.67
C TYR A 525 -25.41 -7.98 15.84
N VAL A 526 -25.08 -8.75 16.89
CA VAL A 526 -23.78 -9.40 17.02
C VAL A 526 -23.92 -10.83 16.52
N ALA A 527 -23.26 -11.14 15.40
CA ALA A 527 -23.03 -12.52 15.01
C ALA A 527 -22.00 -13.13 15.97
N VAL A 528 -22.32 -14.28 16.55
CA VAL A 528 -21.45 -14.99 17.49
C VAL A 528 -21.20 -16.39 16.97
N LYS A 529 -20.14 -17.03 17.47
CA LYS A 529 -19.83 -18.39 17.04
C LYS A 529 -20.93 -19.36 17.54
N PRO A 530 -21.38 -20.29 16.68
CA PRO A 530 -22.17 -21.48 16.99
C PRO A 530 -22.05 -22.10 18.40
N ALA A 531 -20.82 -22.28 18.89
CA ALA A 531 -20.51 -22.97 20.14
C ALA A 531 -20.47 -22.05 21.38
N ASP A 532 -20.55 -20.73 21.19
CA ASP A 532 -20.31 -19.76 22.24
C ASP A 532 -21.62 -19.33 22.93
N THR A 533 -21.57 -19.19 24.26
CA THR A 533 -22.68 -18.66 25.06
C THR A 533 -22.30 -17.28 25.59
N VAL A 534 -23.03 -16.26 25.15
CA VAL A 534 -22.84 -14.87 25.56
C VAL A 534 -23.62 -14.59 26.84
N GLN A 535 -22.94 -14.04 27.86
CA GLN A 535 -23.54 -13.57 29.11
C GLN A 535 -24.16 -12.18 28.98
N SER A 536 -23.50 -11.26 28.27
CA SER A 536 -24.00 -9.89 28.07
C SER A 536 -23.44 -9.26 26.80
N VAL A 537 -24.25 -8.41 26.16
CA VAL A 537 -23.84 -7.53 25.07
C VAL A 537 -24.20 -6.09 25.44
N ILE A 538 -23.22 -5.19 25.34
CA ILE A 538 -23.41 -3.76 25.53
C ILE A 538 -23.09 -3.07 24.22
N PHE A 539 -24.03 -2.26 23.74
CA PHE A 539 -23.81 -1.36 22.62
C PHE A 539 -23.63 0.06 23.13
N TYR A 540 -22.55 0.71 22.71
CA TYR A 540 -22.30 2.10 23.04
C TYR A 540 -21.84 2.91 21.82
N ASP A 541 -22.20 4.19 21.82
CA ASP A 541 -21.75 5.17 20.84
C ASP A 541 -20.40 5.71 21.30
N GLU A 542 -19.33 5.30 20.61
CA GLU A 542 -17.97 5.69 20.98
C GLU A 542 -17.71 7.19 20.78
N VAL A 543 -18.47 7.84 19.89
CA VAL A 543 -18.30 9.27 19.60
C VAL A 543 -18.82 10.13 20.75
N ASN A 544 -19.95 9.74 21.34
CA ASN A 544 -20.57 10.50 22.43
C ASN A 544 -20.21 9.96 23.83
N GLY A 545 -19.64 8.77 23.91
CA GLY A 545 -19.21 8.16 25.17
C GLY A 545 -20.37 7.73 26.07
N GLU A 546 -21.53 7.43 25.47
CA GLU A 546 -22.75 7.03 26.18
C GLU A 546 -23.15 5.60 25.81
N ASP A 547 -23.59 4.83 26.82
CA ASP A 547 -24.22 3.53 26.61
C ASP A 547 -25.57 3.75 25.94
N VAL A 548 -25.72 3.25 24.72
CA VAL A 548 -26.96 3.39 23.94
C VAL A 548 -27.93 2.27 24.29
N TYR A 549 -27.44 1.06 24.56
CA TYR A 549 -28.27 -0.08 24.98
C TYR A 549 -27.49 -1.18 25.74
N VAL A 550 -28.10 -1.74 26.79
CA VAL A 550 -27.50 -2.81 27.64
C VAL A 550 -28.48 -3.98 27.76
N ASN A 551 -28.06 -5.18 27.35
CA ASN A 551 -28.83 -6.42 27.55
C ASN A 551 -28.04 -7.45 28.39
N THR A 552 -28.69 -8.01 29.42
CA THR A 552 -28.05 -8.83 30.47
C THR A 552 -28.64 -10.23 30.67
N GLU A 553 -29.43 -10.79 29.74
CA GLU A 553 -30.00 -12.15 29.91
C GLU A 553 -29.62 -13.19 28.83
N ASN A 554 -29.11 -14.33 29.33
CA ASN A 554 -28.65 -15.56 28.65
C ASN A 554 -29.57 -16.08 27.52
N TYR A 555 -29.00 -16.67 26.45
CA TYR A 555 -29.22 -18.05 25.95
C TYR A 555 -28.28 -18.37 24.74
N GLY A 556 -27.72 -19.58 24.69
CA GLY A 556 -27.26 -20.26 23.47
C GLY A 556 -27.85 -21.68 23.41
N PRO A 557 -27.71 -22.52 22.35
CA PRO A 557 -27.18 -22.30 20.99
C PRO A 557 -28.18 -22.68 19.84
N PHE A 558 -28.01 -22.06 18.64
CA PHE A 558 -28.68 -22.24 17.31
C PHE A 558 -30.22 -22.11 17.25
N ASP A 559 -30.88 -21.51 16.27
CA ASP A 559 -30.66 -21.28 14.83
C ASP A 559 -31.37 -19.95 14.47
N TYR A 560 -31.05 -19.41 13.30
CA TYR A 560 -31.50 -18.14 12.75
C TYR A 560 -32.90 -17.65 13.21
N ILE A 561 -32.92 -16.42 13.76
CA ILE A 561 -34.04 -15.46 13.83
C ILE A 561 -35.02 -15.57 15.02
N LYS A 562 -35.11 -14.45 15.76
CA LYS A 562 -36.08 -14.05 16.81
C LYS A 562 -35.91 -14.79 18.15
N GLN A 563 -35.69 -14.15 19.31
CA GLN A 563 -35.86 -12.76 19.75
C GLN A 563 -34.91 -12.53 20.93
N ASN A 564 -34.18 -11.41 20.94
CA ASN A 564 -34.07 -10.49 22.08
C ASN A 564 -33.33 -9.22 21.63
N VAL A 565 -33.85 -8.09 22.09
CA VAL A 565 -33.99 -6.83 21.31
C VAL A 565 -32.66 -6.28 20.79
N PRO A 566 -32.49 -6.15 19.45
CA PRO A 566 -31.31 -5.54 18.81
C PRO A 566 -31.28 -4.02 19.02
N LEU A 567 -30.10 -3.41 18.84
CA LEU A 567 -29.99 -1.95 18.82
C LEU A 567 -30.75 -1.42 17.60
N SER A 568 -31.79 -0.63 17.84
CA SER A 568 -32.61 -0.07 16.76
C SER A 568 -31.85 1.09 16.11
N PRO A 569 -31.95 1.29 14.78
CA PRO A 569 -31.33 2.44 14.13
C PRO A 569 -31.81 3.78 14.71
N GLU A 570 -33.03 3.81 15.27
CA GLU A 570 -33.62 4.98 15.92
C GLU A 570 -32.94 5.34 17.26
N ASP A 571 -32.26 4.39 17.89
CA ASP A 571 -31.50 4.60 19.13
C ASP A 571 -30.12 5.24 18.85
N ILE A 572 -29.65 5.18 17.59
CA ILE A 572 -28.35 5.74 17.17
C ILE A 572 -28.57 7.15 16.60
N PRO A 573 -27.98 8.20 17.19
CA PRO A 573 -28.15 9.57 16.72
C PRO A 573 -27.73 9.75 15.25
N SER A 574 -28.50 10.55 14.49
CA SER A 574 -28.31 10.79 13.06
C SER A 574 -26.88 11.22 12.70
N GLY A 575 -26.34 10.66 11.62
CA GLY A 575 -25.02 10.98 11.07
C GLY A 575 -24.05 9.79 11.14
N GLU A 576 -22.77 10.05 10.84
CA GLU A 576 -21.73 9.02 10.95
C GLU A 576 -21.41 8.76 12.42
N ARG A 577 -21.45 7.50 12.84
CA ARG A 577 -21.24 7.05 14.22
C ARG A 577 -20.38 5.81 14.27
N VAL A 578 -19.69 5.63 15.40
CA VAL A 578 -18.93 4.42 15.70
C VAL A 578 -19.71 3.65 16.74
N VAL A 579 -20.24 2.50 16.34
CA VAL A 579 -20.96 1.59 17.23
C VAL A 579 -19.99 0.53 17.71
N VAL A 580 -19.96 0.31 19.01
CA VAL A 580 -19.14 -0.72 19.62
C VAL A 580 -20.00 -1.70 20.38
N ALA A 581 -19.80 -2.99 20.12
CA ALA A 581 -20.32 -4.07 20.94
C ALA A 581 -19.24 -4.62 21.87
N VAL A 582 -19.56 -4.68 23.16
CA VAL A 582 -18.78 -5.40 24.18
C VAL A 582 -19.52 -6.68 24.52
N VAL A 583 -18.89 -7.80 24.22
CA VAL A 583 -19.45 -9.14 24.42
C VAL A 583 -18.72 -9.80 25.57
N THR A 584 -19.44 -10.24 26.59
CA THR A 584 -18.87 -11.08 27.66
C THR A 584 -19.31 -12.52 27.47
N GLU A 585 -18.36 -13.43 27.27
CA GLU A 585 -18.61 -14.86 27.15
C GLU A 585 -18.79 -15.53 28.53
N THR A 586 -19.39 -16.72 28.54
CA THR A 586 -19.59 -17.50 29.76
C THR A 586 -18.31 -17.88 30.50
N ASN A 587 -17.17 -17.94 29.79
CA ASN A 587 -15.84 -18.16 30.38
C ASN A 587 -15.21 -16.89 30.98
N GLY A 588 -15.89 -15.74 30.91
CA GLY A 588 -15.40 -14.44 31.40
C GLY A 588 -14.56 -13.64 30.38
N THR A 589 -14.38 -14.14 29.16
CA THR A 589 -13.69 -13.43 28.08
C THR A 589 -14.53 -12.24 27.63
N VAL A 590 -13.92 -11.06 27.57
CA VAL A 590 -14.55 -9.83 27.07
C VAL A 590 -14.01 -9.56 25.66
N ARG A 591 -14.90 -9.44 24.68
CA ARG A 591 -14.56 -9.06 23.30
C ARG A 591 -15.11 -7.69 22.99
N ARG A 592 -14.36 -6.91 22.21
CA ARG A 592 -14.76 -5.60 21.70
C ARG A 592 -14.81 -5.66 20.17
N ILE A 593 -15.93 -5.23 19.60
CA ILE A 593 -16.21 -5.27 18.15
C ILE A 593 -16.70 -3.88 17.75
N THR A 594 -16.12 -3.29 16.71
CA THR A 594 -16.43 -1.92 16.29
C THR A 594 -16.88 -1.90 14.83
N ALA A 595 -17.82 -1.01 14.49
CA ALA A 595 -18.19 -0.69 13.11
C ALA A 595 -18.56 0.79 12.96
N THR A 596 -18.27 1.35 11.78
CA THR A 596 -18.73 2.70 11.42
C THR A 596 -20.07 2.61 10.69
N VAL A 597 -21.07 3.36 11.13
CA VAL A 597 -22.42 3.38 10.54
C VAL A 597 -22.86 4.79 10.21
N ARG A 598 -23.80 4.90 9.26
CA ARG A 598 -24.52 6.14 8.97
C ARG A 598 -26.01 5.89 9.22
N THR A 599 -26.70 6.74 9.98
CA THR A 599 -28.17 6.64 10.13
C THR A 599 -28.88 7.75 9.36
N ALA A 600 -29.92 7.39 8.61
CA ALA A 600 -30.82 8.35 7.96
C ALA A 600 -31.84 8.92 8.96
N THR A 601 -32.37 10.10 8.65
CA THR A 601 -33.41 10.76 9.44
C THR A 601 -34.67 9.88 9.50
N ALA A 602 -35.13 9.54 10.70
CA ALA A 602 -36.22 8.61 10.97
C ALA A 602 -37.53 8.93 10.21
N GLY A 603 -38.08 7.92 9.54
CA GLY A 603 -39.44 7.94 9.03
C GLY A 603 -39.80 6.65 8.28
N VAL A 604 -40.38 5.68 9.00
CA VAL A 604 -41.53 4.80 8.63
C VAL A 604 -41.45 3.48 9.46
N PRO A 605 -42.45 3.15 10.29
CA PRO A 605 -42.51 1.87 11.01
C PRO A 605 -43.04 0.71 10.14
N PRO A 606 -42.74 -0.56 10.46
CA PRO A 606 -43.09 -1.74 9.66
C PRO A 606 -44.61 -1.93 9.42
N VAL A 607 -45.03 -2.02 8.14
CA VAL A 607 -46.42 -2.08 7.64
C VAL A 607 -46.91 -3.52 7.38
N VAL A 608 -48.23 -3.71 7.39
CA VAL A 608 -48.99 -4.96 7.25
C VAL A 608 -49.11 -5.37 5.77
N GLU A 609 -48.99 -6.68 5.48
CA GLU A 609 -49.09 -7.28 4.13
C GLU A 609 -50.20 -8.35 4.15
N THR A 610 -51.31 -8.16 3.43
CA THR A 610 -52.49 -9.03 3.48
C THR A 610 -52.52 -10.06 2.35
N ASP A 611 -52.00 -9.76 1.17
CA ASP A 611 -52.09 -10.62 -0.02
C ASP A 611 -50.79 -11.35 -0.43
N ASN A 612 -49.77 -11.27 0.43
CA ASN A 612 -48.51 -12.01 0.35
C ASN A 612 -47.66 -11.72 -0.90
N ASP A 613 -47.78 -10.54 -1.50
CA ASP A 613 -46.67 -10.04 -2.31
C ASP A 613 -45.64 -9.31 -1.43
N ARG A 614 -44.78 -8.47 -2.01
CA ARG A 614 -43.73 -7.76 -1.27
C ARG A 614 -43.97 -6.24 -1.26
N LEU A 615 -45.19 -5.80 -1.57
CA LEU A 615 -45.60 -4.41 -1.57
C LEU A 615 -46.51 -4.13 -0.35
N PRO A 616 -46.23 -3.10 0.46
CA PRO A 616 -47.09 -2.79 1.60
C PRO A 616 -48.51 -2.45 1.18
N ASP A 617 -49.50 -3.05 1.85
CA ASP A 617 -50.92 -2.82 1.56
C ASP A 617 -51.25 -1.31 1.53
N ASP A 618 -50.71 -0.54 2.47
CA ASP A 618 -50.96 0.90 2.57
C ASP A 618 -50.33 1.66 1.39
N TRP A 619 -49.16 1.23 0.92
CA TRP A 619 -48.47 1.79 -0.25
C TRP A 619 -49.23 1.47 -1.54
N GLU A 620 -49.69 0.23 -1.71
CA GLU A 620 -50.53 -0.15 -2.85
C GLU A 620 -51.90 0.56 -2.84
N ILE A 621 -52.49 0.77 -1.66
CA ILE A 621 -53.72 1.57 -1.52
C ILE A 621 -53.47 3.03 -1.87
N GLU A 622 -52.33 3.59 -1.46
CA GLU A 622 -51.95 4.97 -1.77
C GLU A 622 -51.72 5.18 -3.27
N HIS A 623 -50.98 4.28 -3.91
CA HIS A 623 -50.54 4.47 -5.30
C HIS A 623 -51.47 3.84 -6.35
N PHE A 624 -52.05 2.66 -6.06
CA PHE A 624 -52.94 1.96 -6.99
C PHE A 624 -54.43 2.10 -6.63
N GLY A 625 -54.74 2.53 -5.41
CA GLY A 625 -56.12 2.59 -4.90
C GLY A 625 -56.64 1.26 -4.34
N GLY A 626 -55.78 0.25 -4.23
CA GLY A 626 -56.10 -1.04 -3.62
C GLY A 626 -55.04 -2.11 -3.90
N ILE A 627 -55.01 -3.14 -3.05
CA ILE A 627 -54.01 -4.24 -3.07
C ILE A 627 -54.24 -5.30 -4.17
N ASN A 628 -55.35 -5.24 -4.91
CA ASN A 628 -55.65 -6.21 -5.98
C ASN A 628 -56.03 -5.47 -7.28
N VAL A 629 -55.21 -4.49 -7.64
CA VAL A 629 -55.39 -3.66 -8.82
C VAL A 629 -54.67 -4.32 -10.02
N LYS A 630 -55.28 -4.24 -11.20
CA LYS A 630 -54.70 -4.78 -12.43
C LYS A 630 -53.43 -4.01 -12.78
N ASN A 631 -52.33 -4.71 -13.06
CA ASN A 631 -50.97 -4.16 -13.23
C ASN A 631 -50.33 -3.65 -11.94
N GLY A 632 -50.94 -3.87 -10.77
CA GLY A 632 -50.45 -3.40 -9.48
C GLY A 632 -49.53 -4.38 -8.75
N GLY A 633 -49.33 -5.60 -9.26
CA GLY A 633 -48.51 -6.60 -8.55
C GLY A 633 -47.01 -6.29 -8.56
N GLU A 634 -46.25 -6.88 -7.63
CA GLU A 634 -44.81 -6.62 -7.43
C GLU A 634 -43.93 -6.65 -8.70
N SER A 635 -44.25 -7.52 -9.65
CA SER A 635 -43.47 -7.73 -10.89
C SER A 635 -44.11 -7.09 -12.12
N GLU A 636 -45.23 -6.40 -11.93
CA GLU A 636 -45.90 -5.63 -12.95
C GLU A 636 -45.38 -4.18 -12.96
N ASP A 637 -45.76 -3.44 -13.99
CA ASP A 637 -45.33 -2.07 -14.26
C ASP A 637 -46.62 -1.28 -14.46
N PHE A 638 -47.04 -0.56 -13.42
CA PHE A 638 -48.38 0.01 -13.33
C PHE A 638 -48.56 1.19 -14.30
N ASP A 639 -47.53 2.01 -14.48
CA ASP A 639 -47.58 3.21 -15.31
C ASP A 639 -46.92 3.06 -16.70
N GLY A 640 -46.15 2.00 -16.92
CA GLY A 640 -45.60 1.59 -18.20
C GLY A 640 -44.23 2.21 -18.54
N ASP A 641 -43.48 2.67 -17.54
CA ASP A 641 -42.17 3.31 -17.72
C ASP A 641 -41.01 2.29 -17.90
N GLY A 642 -41.28 1.01 -17.62
CA GLY A 642 -40.34 -0.11 -17.74
C GLY A 642 -39.62 -0.50 -16.44
N VAL A 643 -39.93 0.13 -15.30
CA VAL A 643 -39.50 -0.27 -13.95
C VAL A 643 -40.63 -1.09 -13.30
N SER A 644 -40.29 -2.03 -12.42
CA SER A 644 -41.33 -2.82 -11.72
C SER A 644 -41.84 -2.08 -10.49
N ASN A 645 -43.13 -2.25 -10.15
CA ASN A 645 -43.74 -1.65 -8.97
C ASN A 645 -42.94 -1.94 -7.68
N TYR A 646 -42.32 -3.11 -7.59
CA TYR A 646 -41.46 -3.47 -6.46
C TYR A 646 -40.13 -2.72 -6.44
N ASP A 647 -39.49 -2.54 -7.59
CA ASP A 647 -38.26 -1.74 -7.67
C ASP A 647 -38.54 -0.26 -7.37
N GLU A 648 -39.70 0.25 -7.77
CA GLU A 648 -40.15 1.61 -7.44
C GLU A 648 -40.48 1.78 -5.96
N TYR A 649 -41.16 0.79 -5.36
CA TYR A 649 -41.36 0.75 -3.92
C TYR A 649 -40.02 0.77 -3.15
N LEU A 650 -39.05 -0.05 -3.58
CA LEU A 650 -37.71 -0.05 -2.99
C LEU A 650 -36.95 1.25 -3.22
N ALA A 651 -37.17 1.89 -4.36
CA ALA A 651 -36.56 3.18 -4.71
C ALA A 651 -37.26 4.38 -4.04
N GLY A 652 -38.45 4.17 -3.47
CA GLY A 652 -39.30 5.24 -2.93
C GLY A 652 -39.89 6.16 -4.01
N THR A 653 -40.00 5.67 -5.25
CA THR A 653 -40.55 6.41 -6.37
C THR A 653 -42.04 6.07 -6.58
N ASN A 654 -42.78 6.92 -7.29
CA ASN A 654 -44.23 6.76 -7.45
C ASN A 654 -44.60 5.89 -8.67
N PRO A 655 -45.13 4.67 -8.46
CA PRO A 655 -45.42 3.70 -9.54
C PRO A 655 -46.63 4.06 -10.40
N ALA A 656 -47.27 5.19 -10.12
CA ALA A 656 -48.36 5.74 -10.92
C ALA A 656 -47.93 6.99 -11.71
N ASP A 657 -46.65 7.35 -11.67
CA ASP A 657 -46.09 8.52 -12.33
C ASP A 657 -44.83 8.17 -13.14
N VAL A 658 -45.00 8.00 -14.45
CA VAL A 658 -43.96 7.60 -15.42
C VAL A 658 -42.69 8.46 -15.46
N VAL A 659 -42.68 9.58 -14.74
CA VAL A 659 -41.54 10.52 -14.65
C VAL A 659 -40.74 10.31 -13.36
N ASP A 660 -41.38 9.81 -12.30
CA ASP A 660 -40.77 9.54 -11.00
C ASP A 660 -40.24 8.11 -10.99
N ALA A 661 -39.16 7.89 -11.74
CA ALA A 661 -38.53 6.57 -11.91
C ALA A 661 -37.08 6.61 -11.43
N LEU A 662 -36.59 5.53 -10.81
CA LEU A 662 -35.16 5.42 -10.45
C LEU A 662 -34.31 5.20 -11.70
N THR A 663 -33.97 6.29 -12.38
CA THR A 663 -33.10 6.27 -13.56
C THR A 663 -31.63 6.47 -13.17
N LEU A 664 -30.75 5.56 -13.58
CA LEU A 664 -29.31 5.80 -13.55
C LEU A 664 -28.93 6.71 -14.73
N GLU A 665 -28.91 8.02 -14.49
CA GLU A 665 -28.38 8.97 -15.46
C GLU A 665 -26.88 9.23 -15.22
N PRO A 666 -26.03 9.15 -16.25
CA PRO A 666 -24.66 9.61 -16.15
C PRO A 666 -24.63 11.12 -15.86
N VAL A 667 -24.06 11.50 -14.72
CA VAL A 667 -23.86 12.91 -14.35
C VAL A 667 -22.67 13.46 -15.13
N PHE A 668 -22.93 14.44 -16.00
CA PHE A 668 -21.89 15.15 -16.75
C PHE A 668 -21.66 16.55 -16.16
N GLY A 669 -20.42 17.00 -16.11
CA GLY A 669 -20.06 18.30 -15.56
C GLY A 669 -18.59 18.65 -15.72
N VAL A 670 -18.19 19.81 -15.21
CA VAL A 670 -16.80 20.27 -15.20
C VAL A 670 -16.37 20.70 -13.81
N SER A 671 -15.10 20.44 -13.47
CA SER A 671 -14.46 20.94 -12.27
C SER A 671 -13.28 21.86 -12.61
N TRP A 672 -13.04 22.85 -11.76
CA TRP A 672 -11.90 23.75 -11.93
C TRP A 672 -11.40 24.33 -10.60
N PRO A 673 -10.09 24.61 -10.49
CA PRO A 673 -9.54 25.31 -9.34
C PRO A 673 -10.02 26.77 -9.37
N SER A 674 -10.77 27.16 -8.35
CA SER A 674 -11.25 28.54 -8.21
C SER A 674 -10.28 29.41 -7.40
N LYS A 675 -10.39 30.72 -7.55
CA LYS A 675 -9.74 31.71 -6.66
C LYS A 675 -10.83 32.40 -5.86
N ALA A 676 -10.61 32.47 -4.55
CA ALA A 676 -11.53 33.11 -3.62
C ALA A 676 -11.90 34.52 -4.11
N GLY A 677 -13.21 34.79 -4.22
CA GLY A 677 -13.76 36.09 -4.62
C GLY A 677 -13.73 36.39 -6.13
N ARG A 678 -13.30 35.47 -6.99
CA ARG A 678 -13.42 35.61 -8.46
C ARG A 678 -14.74 35.03 -8.95
N GLN A 679 -15.34 35.66 -9.95
CA GLN A 679 -16.57 35.17 -10.58
C GLN A 679 -16.24 34.41 -11.86
N TYR A 680 -16.94 33.28 -12.05
CA TYR A 680 -16.75 32.35 -13.16
C TYR A 680 -18.08 32.15 -13.88
N VAL A 681 -18.02 31.93 -15.19
CA VAL A 681 -19.16 31.43 -15.96
C VAL A 681 -18.76 30.15 -16.68
N VAL A 682 -19.65 29.15 -16.65
CA VAL A 682 -19.50 27.91 -17.40
C VAL A 682 -20.34 28.00 -18.67
N GLU A 683 -19.76 27.55 -19.77
CA GLU A 683 -20.36 27.53 -21.10
C GLU A 683 -20.31 26.11 -21.64
N TYR A 684 -21.38 25.64 -22.28
CA TYR A 684 -21.43 24.34 -22.96
C TYR A 684 -21.99 24.45 -24.39
N SER A 685 -21.68 23.47 -25.25
CA SER A 685 -22.15 23.39 -26.63
C SER A 685 -22.25 21.94 -27.11
N ASP A 686 -23.26 21.63 -27.93
CA ASP A 686 -23.52 20.28 -28.46
C ASP A 686 -22.89 19.98 -29.81
N ASN A 687 -22.84 20.96 -30.72
CA ASN A 687 -22.19 20.84 -32.04
C ASN A 687 -22.14 22.16 -32.85
N ASP A 688 -22.86 23.24 -32.47
CA ASP A 688 -22.99 24.45 -33.32
C ASP A 688 -23.08 25.80 -32.55
N TRP A 689 -22.10 26.11 -31.69
CA TRP A 689 -21.82 27.47 -31.13
C TRP A 689 -23.02 28.32 -30.66
N GLN A 690 -24.13 27.74 -30.20
CA GLN A 690 -25.06 28.46 -29.32
C GLN A 690 -24.54 28.32 -27.89
N GLN A 691 -23.86 29.36 -27.41
CA GLN A 691 -23.42 29.46 -26.03
C GLN A 691 -24.64 29.48 -25.11
N VAL A 692 -24.77 28.47 -24.27
CA VAL A 692 -25.66 28.53 -23.10
C VAL A 692 -24.78 28.81 -21.89
N MET A 693 -25.03 29.95 -21.25
CA MET A 693 -24.31 30.41 -20.06
C MET A 693 -25.03 29.84 -18.83
N THR A 694 -24.28 29.55 -17.76
CA THR A 694 -24.92 29.44 -16.43
C THR A 694 -25.70 30.72 -16.16
N SER A 695 -26.91 30.61 -15.63
CA SER A 695 -27.82 31.75 -15.44
C SER A 695 -27.22 32.83 -14.53
N ASP A 696 -26.29 32.46 -13.64
CA ASP A 696 -25.56 33.36 -12.77
C ASP A 696 -24.05 33.02 -12.70
N PRO A 697 -23.16 34.02 -12.51
CA PRO A 697 -21.75 33.78 -12.24
C PRO A 697 -21.52 33.08 -10.90
N ILE A 698 -20.65 32.09 -10.92
CA ILE A 698 -20.27 31.29 -9.76
C ILE A 698 -19.09 31.99 -9.07
N THR A 699 -19.21 32.30 -7.79
CA THR A 699 -18.12 32.91 -7.01
C THR A 699 -17.20 31.83 -6.47
N GLY A 700 -15.92 31.89 -6.81
CA GLY A 700 -14.90 30.99 -6.29
C GLY A 700 -14.65 31.20 -4.81
N ASP A 701 -14.38 30.10 -4.11
CA ASP A 701 -14.08 30.02 -2.68
C ASP A 701 -12.58 29.75 -2.40
N GLY A 702 -11.79 29.52 -3.45
CA GLY A 702 -10.38 29.16 -3.35
C GLY A 702 -10.11 27.65 -3.33
N GLN A 703 -11.16 26.83 -3.43
CA GLN A 703 -11.12 25.38 -3.56
C GLN A 703 -11.50 24.94 -4.99
N ILE A 704 -11.51 23.63 -5.22
CA ILE A 704 -12.03 23.05 -6.46
C ILE A 704 -13.54 23.25 -6.50
N MET A 705 -14.01 24.00 -7.50
CA MET A 705 -15.44 24.15 -7.78
C MET A 705 -15.88 23.10 -8.79
N PHE A 706 -17.12 22.65 -8.67
CA PHE A 706 -17.78 21.76 -9.62
C PHE A 706 -19.06 22.43 -10.14
N TRP A 707 -19.37 22.19 -11.41
CA TRP A 707 -20.65 22.53 -12.01
C TRP A 707 -21.19 21.34 -12.77
N LEU A 708 -22.46 21.03 -12.52
CA LEU A 708 -23.16 19.89 -13.11
C LEU A 708 -24.07 20.39 -14.24
N ASP A 709 -24.03 19.71 -15.39
CA ASP A 709 -24.88 19.99 -16.53
C ASP A 709 -26.25 19.34 -16.32
N GLY A 710 -27.29 20.16 -16.18
CA GLY A 710 -28.66 19.72 -15.93
C GLY A 710 -29.52 19.52 -17.18
N GLU A 711 -29.01 19.79 -18.40
CA GLU A 711 -29.79 19.75 -19.64
C GLU A 711 -29.49 18.51 -20.52
N VAL A 712 -29.29 17.35 -19.90
CA VAL A 712 -28.72 16.16 -20.56
C VAL A 712 -29.75 15.28 -21.28
N GLN A 713 -31.05 15.59 -21.22
CA GLN A 713 -32.07 14.69 -21.78
C GLN A 713 -31.96 14.44 -23.30
N HIS A 714 -31.10 15.15 -24.06
CA HIS A 714 -30.94 14.98 -25.51
C HIS A 714 -29.50 15.11 -26.07
N VAL A 715 -28.46 14.52 -25.46
CA VAL A 715 -27.08 14.69 -25.98
C VAL A 715 -26.67 13.64 -27.03
N GLY A 716 -26.71 14.05 -28.30
CA GLY A 716 -26.05 13.34 -29.41
C GLY A 716 -24.54 13.60 -29.46
N HIS A 717 -23.75 12.71 -28.86
CA HIS A 717 -22.33 12.41 -29.11
C HIS A 717 -21.24 13.51 -29.27
N ASN A 718 -21.41 14.80 -28.96
CA ASN A 718 -20.31 15.80 -29.05
C ASN A 718 -20.40 17.00 -28.06
N ARG A 719 -20.71 16.79 -26.78
CA ARG A 719 -20.78 17.90 -25.80
C ARG A 719 -19.40 18.40 -25.35
N GLN A 720 -19.19 19.72 -25.38
CA GLN A 720 -17.95 20.40 -24.98
C GLN A 720 -18.22 21.49 -23.93
N TYR A 721 -17.25 21.74 -23.04
CA TYR A 721 -17.36 22.71 -21.94
C TYR A 721 -16.18 23.70 -21.92
N ARG A 722 -16.44 24.93 -21.47
CA ARG A 722 -15.41 25.96 -21.20
C ARG A 722 -15.76 26.77 -19.96
N ILE A 723 -14.74 27.18 -19.22
CA ILE A 723 -14.87 28.06 -18.05
C ILE A 723 -14.19 29.39 -18.34
N THR A 724 -14.89 30.49 -18.07
CA THR A 724 -14.39 31.84 -18.28
C THR A 724 -14.40 32.63 -16.96
N VAL A 725 -13.29 33.28 -16.63
CA VAL A 725 -13.16 34.15 -15.45
C VAL A 725 -13.63 35.56 -15.80
N LEU A 726 -14.56 36.12 -15.03
CA LEU A 726 -15.03 37.49 -15.21
C LEU A 726 -14.10 38.50 -14.53
N ALA A 727 -13.89 39.63 -15.19
CA ALA A 727 -13.24 40.77 -14.56
C ALA A 727 -14.18 41.38 -13.51
N THR A 728 -13.76 41.31 -12.25
CA THR A 728 -14.39 42.04 -11.14
C THR A 728 -14.03 43.52 -11.28
N ASN A 729 -15.02 44.39 -11.49
CA ASN A 729 -14.84 45.85 -11.39
C ASN A 729 -14.54 46.29 -9.96
#